data_AF-A0A959X5Q4-F1
#
_entry.id   AF-A0A959X5Q4-F1
#
_cell.length_a   1.000
_cell.length_b   1.000
_cell.length_c   1.000
_cell.angle_alpha   90.00
_cell.angle_beta   90.00
_cell.angle_gamma   90.00
#
_symmetry.space_group_name_H-M   'P 1'
#
loop_
_entity.id
_entity.type
_entity.pdbx_description
1 polymer ?
#
loop_
_entity_poly.entity_id
_entity_poly.type
_entity_poly.pdbx_seq_one_letter_code
_entity_poly.pdbx_strand_id
1 'polypeptide(L)'
;MKALIFNSGVGNRMGDFTRDNHKSMAVLSNGETIFGRQLRLLAAAGITEVVVTTGPHVEQLRGVAAEFPALETSFVANEVYDKTNYIYSMHLARELLDDDVLMLHGDLVFNRGALDGILADPRPNLGAVNAELPQPEKDFKARVDGDLIIEVSVTIHDADCVAFQPMYKLSRAAIAAWLDRVNDFVEAGNTGVYAENALNEIARDVDIRAWSYANDFVNEIDTLEDLAVHSAALRLRDFDEQPILSEPGALGRIPALLAEAQSRRPLVVGGRSLQSSPVKALLDDAGVDYVLFSGYSPNPKQPEVLAGLAEYREKGCDGIVAVGGGSAMDVAKCIKFLASTDATTYPGFGAPLKRNVPLIAIPTTAGTGSESTHFAVVYIDGEKHSIAHDSLLPDYVVLEPELLRSLPEYHKKASLLDALAQCVESTWAKDATAQSKGYARRGLELILDNFFPYFHKGTGFDVEATRRIQLAANYSGRAINLTKTTAPHAMSYGLTSHYGLAHGHAAALSLRAVWGYYIAVAEDGGPEADGLRQSLLELNEIFGVPTARRAIGKLDAILDTLHLDAAIDVDQLVGGVNAERLGNSPVPLTPADLRRAYEHTLGLRSSATPRRYRRQQAGRYEKIAHRDVPELQAYELQVLKEFDEFCTTHGLRYYLSEGSMLGAIRHGGFIPWDDDVDCMMPREDFDRLIDLAKDGALPPSLNLDCFETNPKHWVIGAKIQMTAKTRFVQPQVAHVSMAPGPHIDIFTVDPVEKPFGRKFRLQAYLLRGLRRGLFMSSGRSRPGFRKNYLARVPIYLGTKIVPTKTVHDWVVYMQTKFNATPTSAYWANLCSYYDLRRQVFPKEWFGEGKRVPFEGLSVPVPDRAEDMLASIYGPDYLGIPVPGDGHRKHDFYVEVLPPGDTLGR
;
A
#
# COMPACT_ATOMS: atom_id res chain seq x y z
N MET A 1 -46.83 0.36 3.91
CA MET A 1 -46.35 0.31 5.30
C MET A 1 -45.98 1.70 5.76
N LYS A 2 -46.38 2.09 6.97
CA LYS A 2 -46.07 3.35 7.64
C LYS A 2 -45.09 3.13 8.79
N ALA A 3 -44.40 4.18 9.23
CA ALA A 3 -43.68 4.15 10.50
C ALA A 3 -44.48 4.87 11.59
N LEU A 4 -44.47 4.34 12.81
CA LEU A 4 -45.01 4.98 14.01
C LEU A 4 -43.86 5.21 15.00
N ILE A 5 -43.64 6.46 15.41
CA ILE A 5 -42.58 6.83 16.36
C ILE A 5 -43.21 7.46 17.62
N PHE A 6 -42.96 6.85 18.78
CA PHE A 6 -43.45 7.36 20.07
C PHE A 6 -42.51 8.41 20.70
N ASN A 7 -42.78 9.70 20.47
CA ASN A 7 -42.07 10.85 21.07
C ASN A 7 -42.96 11.62 22.08
N SER A 8 -43.81 10.93 22.85
CA SER A 8 -44.64 11.60 23.86
C SER A 8 -44.00 11.69 25.25
N GLY A 9 -42.95 10.92 25.53
CA GLY A 9 -42.34 10.84 26.86
C GLY A 9 -41.49 12.05 27.26
N VAL A 10 -41.39 12.32 28.57
CA VAL A 10 -40.60 13.44 29.12
C VAL A 10 -39.11 13.12 29.18
N GLY A 11 -38.73 11.86 29.41
CA GLY A 11 -37.33 11.44 29.41
C GLY A 11 -36.51 11.87 30.64
N ASN A 12 -37.13 11.94 31.82
CA ASN A 12 -36.53 12.46 33.08
C ASN A 12 -35.13 11.91 33.43
N ARG A 13 -34.75 10.72 32.94
CA ARG A 13 -33.43 10.09 33.16
C ARG A 13 -32.27 10.85 32.49
N MET A 14 -32.55 11.73 31.53
CA MET A 14 -31.56 12.61 30.87
C MET A 14 -31.22 13.88 31.66
N GLY A 15 -31.83 14.07 32.84
CA GLY A 15 -31.53 15.18 33.74
C GLY A 15 -31.86 16.56 33.15
N ASP A 16 -30.92 17.51 33.27
CA ASP A 16 -31.10 18.88 32.81
C ASP A 16 -31.31 19.02 31.29
N PHE A 17 -30.88 18.03 30.49
CA PHE A 17 -31.02 18.07 29.04
C PHE A 17 -32.49 18.19 28.61
N THR A 18 -33.37 17.42 29.25
CA THR A 18 -34.80 17.34 28.93
C THR A 18 -35.63 18.53 29.45
N ARG A 19 -35.01 19.49 30.14
CA ARG A 19 -35.68 20.75 30.50
C ARG A 19 -35.92 21.63 29.27
N ASP A 20 -34.94 21.64 28.37
CA ASP A 20 -34.89 22.57 27.25
C ASP A 20 -34.98 21.85 25.89
N ASN A 21 -34.90 20.51 25.88
CA ASN A 21 -34.89 19.70 24.66
C ASN A 21 -35.78 18.46 24.78
N HIS A 22 -36.38 18.03 23.68
CA HIS A 22 -36.96 16.70 23.62
C HIS A 22 -35.85 15.63 23.73
N LYS A 23 -36.13 14.50 24.40
CA LYS A 23 -35.16 13.42 24.62
C LYS A 23 -34.49 12.95 23.31
N SER A 24 -35.29 12.74 22.26
CA SER A 24 -34.81 12.30 20.94
C SER A 24 -34.02 13.36 20.16
N MET A 25 -33.86 14.57 20.71
CA MET A 25 -32.95 15.61 20.18
C MET A 25 -31.52 15.46 20.70
N ALA A 26 -31.24 14.45 21.53
CA ALA A 26 -29.87 14.12 21.90
C ALA A 26 -29.03 13.89 20.65
N VAL A 27 -27.91 14.60 20.56
CA VAL A 27 -27.04 14.61 19.38
C VAL A 27 -25.98 13.51 19.53
N LEU A 28 -25.98 12.59 18.58
CA LEU A 28 -24.96 11.55 18.41
C LEU A 28 -23.64 12.19 17.95
N SER A 29 -22.55 11.45 18.09
CA SER A 29 -21.19 11.89 17.77
C SER A 29 -21.00 12.26 16.30
N ASN A 30 -21.82 11.71 15.40
CA ASN A 30 -21.84 12.08 13.97
C ASN A 30 -22.62 13.38 13.68
N GLY A 31 -23.26 14.00 14.67
CA GLY A 31 -24.05 15.22 14.54
C GLY A 31 -25.54 15.03 14.29
N GLU A 32 -26.01 13.79 14.16
CA GLU A 32 -27.44 13.48 14.02
C GLU A 32 -28.15 13.51 15.39
N THR A 33 -29.41 13.92 15.42
CA THR A 33 -30.28 13.63 16.56
C THR A 33 -30.78 12.18 16.48
N ILE A 34 -31.20 11.57 17.60
CA ILE A 34 -31.84 10.25 17.59
C ILE A 34 -33.01 10.22 16.61
N PHE A 35 -33.87 11.24 16.68
CA PHE A 35 -35.03 11.36 15.78
C PHE A 35 -34.63 11.56 14.32
N GLY A 36 -33.65 12.43 14.05
CA GLY A 36 -33.14 12.65 12.68
C GLY A 36 -32.54 11.37 12.08
N ARG A 37 -31.84 10.57 12.89
CA ARG A 37 -31.32 9.25 12.47
C ARG A 37 -32.46 8.30 12.10
N GLN A 38 -33.51 8.21 12.91
CA GLN A 38 -34.68 7.38 12.61
C GLN A 38 -35.29 7.80 11.27
N LEU A 39 -35.60 9.09 11.07
CA LEU A 39 -36.16 9.60 9.82
C LEU A 39 -35.27 9.29 8.61
N ARG A 40 -33.96 9.53 8.71
CA ARG A 40 -33.01 9.23 7.63
C ARG A 40 -33.03 7.74 7.26
N LEU A 41 -32.97 6.85 8.25
CA LEU A 41 -32.95 5.41 7.99
C LEU A 41 -34.29 4.93 7.39
N LEU A 42 -35.42 5.44 7.89
CA LEU A 42 -36.75 5.16 7.34
C LEU A 42 -36.87 5.61 5.88
N ALA A 43 -36.44 6.85 5.57
CA ALA A 43 -36.42 7.36 4.19
C ALA A 43 -35.54 6.49 3.28
N ALA A 44 -34.36 6.10 3.75
CA ALA A 44 -33.44 5.26 2.99
C ALA A 44 -33.97 3.82 2.79
N ALA A 45 -34.83 3.33 3.68
CA ALA A 45 -35.54 2.06 3.55
C ALA A 45 -36.80 2.15 2.65
N GLY A 46 -37.12 3.34 2.12
CA GLY A 46 -38.26 3.56 1.24
C GLY A 46 -39.59 3.77 1.96
N ILE A 47 -39.58 4.00 3.28
CA ILE A 47 -40.77 4.43 4.02
C ILE A 47 -41.04 5.90 3.69
N THR A 48 -42.27 6.21 3.29
CA THR A 48 -42.67 7.56 2.87
C THR A 48 -43.63 8.24 3.84
N GLU A 49 -44.30 7.49 4.71
CA GLU A 49 -45.27 8.01 5.68
C GLU A 49 -44.83 7.71 7.11
N VAL A 50 -44.76 8.74 7.95
CA VAL A 50 -44.32 8.64 9.34
C VAL A 50 -45.34 9.31 10.26
N VAL A 51 -45.90 8.56 11.20
CA VAL A 51 -46.76 9.08 12.27
C VAL A 51 -45.90 9.25 13.51
N VAL A 52 -45.90 10.44 14.10
CA VAL A 52 -45.10 10.77 15.29
C VAL A 52 -46.05 11.25 16.38
N THR A 53 -46.15 10.50 17.47
CA THR A 53 -46.87 10.99 18.65
C THR A 53 -45.98 11.93 19.43
N THR A 54 -46.48 13.08 19.87
CA THR A 54 -45.65 14.12 20.50
C THR A 54 -46.19 14.55 21.85
N GLY A 55 -45.29 14.85 22.77
CA GLY A 55 -45.58 15.49 24.05
C GLY A 55 -44.89 16.85 24.12
N PRO A 56 -43.80 16.99 24.90
CA PRO A 56 -43.10 18.26 25.05
C PRO A 56 -42.28 18.62 23.79
N HIS A 57 -41.95 19.91 23.62
CA HIS A 57 -41.03 20.43 22.60
C HIS A 57 -41.33 20.03 21.14
N VAL A 58 -42.60 19.90 20.75
CA VAL A 58 -43.03 19.49 19.40
C VAL A 58 -42.39 20.29 18.26
N GLU A 59 -42.14 21.58 18.45
CA GLU A 59 -41.53 22.43 17.43
C GLU A 59 -40.09 22.01 17.08
N GLN A 60 -39.35 21.39 18.01
CA GLN A 60 -38.03 20.82 17.72
C GLN A 60 -38.16 19.60 16.79
N LEU A 61 -39.13 18.72 17.05
CA LEU A 61 -39.40 17.55 16.22
C LEU A 61 -39.86 17.96 14.82
N ARG A 62 -40.75 18.96 14.73
CA ARG A 62 -41.18 19.54 13.44
C ARG A 62 -40.02 20.16 12.68
N GLY A 63 -39.12 20.86 13.36
CA GLY A 63 -37.91 21.42 12.78
C GLY A 63 -37.04 20.36 12.12
N VAL A 64 -36.77 19.24 12.81
CA VAL A 64 -36.00 18.12 12.25
C VAL A 64 -36.74 17.45 11.10
N ALA A 65 -38.05 17.16 11.24
CA ALA A 65 -38.82 16.52 10.18
C ALA A 65 -38.91 17.36 8.89
N ALA A 66 -38.88 18.70 9.01
CA ALA A 66 -38.84 19.59 7.85
C ALA A 66 -37.58 19.46 7.00
N GLU A 67 -36.49 18.89 7.54
CA GLU A 67 -35.27 18.55 6.80
C GLU A 67 -35.43 17.30 5.92
N PHE A 68 -36.51 16.53 6.10
CA PHE A 68 -36.83 15.31 5.35
C PHE A 68 -38.12 15.46 4.52
N PRO A 69 -38.17 16.38 3.54
CA PRO A 69 -39.41 16.73 2.86
C PRO A 69 -39.99 15.63 1.94
N ALA A 70 -39.28 14.51 1.73
CA ALA A 70 -39.86 13.34 1.07
C ALA A 70 -40.67 12.44 2.03
N LEU A 71 -40.55 12.65 3.35
CA LEU A 71 -41.35 11.96 4.35
C LEU A 71 -42.61 12.77 4.66
N GLU A 72 -43.77 12.19 4.39
CA GLU A 72 -45.04 12.71 4.87
C GLU A 72 -45.15 12.42 6.38
N THR A 73 -44.85 13.44 7.18
CA THR A 73 -44.82 13.31 8.64
C THR A 73 -46.09 13.88 9.26
N SER A 74 -46.88 13.03 9.92
CA SER A 74 -48.07 13.42 10.68
C SER A 74 -47.77 13.46 12.18
N PHE A 75 -48.09 14.57 12.84
CA PHE A 75 -47.85 14.75 14.27
C PHE A 75 -49.16 14.63 15.07
N VAL A 76 -49.17 13.73 16.06
CA VAL A 76 -50.32 13.50 16.94
C VAL A 76 -49.99 13.96 18.35
N ALA A 77 -50.60 15.04 18.80
CA ALA A 77 -50.32 15.63 20.11
C ALA A 77 -51.02 14.88 21.24
N ASN A 78 -50.26 14.47 22.25
CA ASN A 78 -50.78 14.05 23.55
C ASN A 78 -50.62 15.24 24.52
N GLU A 79 -51.71 15.96 24.81
CA GLU A 79 -51.66 17.14 25.70
C GLU A 79 -51.50 16.80 27.19
N VAL A 80 -51.69 15.53 27.56
CA VAL A 80 -51.60 15.01 28.94
C VAL A 80 -50.50 13.97 29.06
N TYR A 81 -49.41 14.17 28.32
CA TYR A 81 -48.25 13.28 28.28
C TYR A 81 -47.54 13.11 29.63
N ASP A 82 -47.75 14.03 30.57
CA ASP A 82 -47.24 14.00 31.94
C ASP A 82 -48.07 13.13 32.89
N LYS A 83 -49.30 12.79 32.49
CA LYS A 83 -50.29 12.02 33.30
C LYS A 83 -50.63 10.67 32.70
N THR A 84 -50.19 10.41 31.48
CA THR A 84 -50.48 9.20 30.71
C THR A 84 -49.19 8.54 30.28
N ASN A 85 -49.27 7.25 29.96
CA ASN A 85 -48.19 6.52 29.33
C ASN A 85 -48.49 6.41 27.82
N TYR A 86 -47.56 5.85 27.04
CA TYR A 86 -47.63 5.90 25.58
C TYR A 86 -48.81 5.10 24.99
N ILE A 87 -49.50 4.25 25.77
CA ILE A 87 -50.78 3.62 25.40
C ILE A 87 -51.83 4.66 24.98
N TYR A 88 -51.89 5.80 25.67
CA TYR A 88 -52.81 6.87 25.32
C TYR A 88 -52.38 7.57 24.03
N SER A 89 -51.08 7.78 23.83
CA SER A 89 -50.54 8.31 22.58
C SER A 89 -50.85 7.39 21.38
N MET A 90 -50.79 6.07 21.57
CA MET A 90 -51.18 5.08 20.58
C MET A 90 -52.68 5.16 20.25
N HIS A 91 -53.54 5.27 21.26
CA HIS A 91 -54.97 5.50 21.07
C HIS A 91 -55.26 6.77 20.25
N LEU A 92 -54.57 7.88 20.52
CA LEU A 92 -54.75 9.13 19.78
C LEU A 92 -54.34 9.01 18.30
N ALA A 93 -53.36 8.16 17.98
CA ALA A 93 -52.85 7.98 16.62
C ALA A 93 -53.67 6.99 15.78
N ARG A 94 -54.62 6.26 16.38
CA ARG A 94 -55.34 5.11 15.77
C ARG A 94 -55.87 5.33 14.35
N GLU A 95 -56.42 6.51 14.06
CA GLU A 95 -57.05 6.80 12.76
C GLU A 95 -56.02 6.92 11.62
N LEU A 96 -54.73 7.06 11.96
CA LEU A 96 -53.62 7.15 11.00
C LEU A 96 -52.89 5.81 10.79
N LEU A 97 -53.25 4.78 11.56
CA LEU A 97 -52.60 3.45 11.57
C LEU A 97 -53.42 2.43 10.76
N ASP A 98 -53.68 2.75 9.50
CA ASP A 98 -54.57 2.01 8.59
C ASP A 98 -53.85 1.10 7.58
N ASP A 99 -52.56 0.89 7.75
CA ASP A 99 -51.68 0.08 6.91
C ASP A 99 -50.78 -0.81 7.80
N ASP A 100 -49.89 -1.62 7.21
CA ASP A 100 -48.79 -2.26 7.94
C ASP A 100 -47.93 -1.19 8.63
N VAL A 101 -47.42 -1.47 9.83
CA VAL A 101 -46.70 -0.49 10.66
C VAL A 101 -45.34 -1.04 11.10
N LEU A 102 -44.30 -0.23 10.90
CA LEU A 102 -43.05 -0.32 11.66
C LEU A 102 -43.14 0.60 12.88
N MET A 103 -43.27 0.02 14.06
CA MET A 103 -43.43 0.76 15.32
C MET A 103 -42.10 0.88 16.04
N LEU A 104 -41.76 2.10 16.48
CA LEU A 104 -40.51 2.46 17.13
C LEU A 104 -40.76 3.35 18.35
N HIS A 105 -39.99 3.16 19.41
CA HIS A 105 -39.86 4.19 20.44
C HIS A 105 -38.96 5.34 19.99
N GLY A 106 -39.22 6.55 20.49
CA GLY A 106 -38.53 7.78 20.10
C GLY A 106 -37.09 7.91 20.55
N ASP A 107 -36.70 7.16 21.56
CA ASP A 107 -35.37 7.09 22.15
C ASP A 107 -34.55 5.90 21.64
N LEU A 108 -35.14 5.09 20.75
CA LEU A 108 -34.47 3.97 20.14
C LEU A 108 -33.46 4.43 19.08
N VAL A 109 -32.23 3.94 19.20
CA VAL A 109 -31.20 4.08 18.17
C VAL A 109 -30.82 2.73 17.61
N PHE A 110 -30.63 2.68 16.29
CA PHE A 110 -30.29 1.44 15.60
C PHE A 110 -29.38 1.67 14.38
N ASN A 111 -28.67 0.63 13.97
CA ASN A 111 -27.89 0.60 12.72
C ASN A 111 -28.80 0.34 11.51
N ARG A 112 -28.29 0.57 10.29
CA ARG A 112 -29.05 0.33 9.04
C ARG A 112 -29.37 -1.16 8.89
N GLY A 113 -28.41 -2.02 9.24
CA GLY A 113 -28.57 -3.49 9.20
C GLY A 113 -29.80 -3.98 9.97
N ALA A 114 -30.08 -3.42 11.16
CA ALA A 114 -31.26 -3.78 11.94
C ALA A 114 -32.58 -3.48 11.19
N LEU A 115 -32.67 -2.28 10.63
CA LEU A 115 -33.87 -1.84 9.90
C LEU A 115 -34.08 -2.66 8.63
N ASP A 116 -33.02 -2.83 7.83
CA ASP A 116 -33.09 -3.63 6.60
C ASP A 116 -33.44 -5.09 6.93
N GLY A 117 -32.88 -5.64 8.00
CA GLY A 117 -33.10 -7.01 8.45
C GLY A 117 -34.54 -7.29 8.88
N ILE A 118 -35.14 -6.43 9.71
CA ILE A 118 -36.53 -6.61 10.16
C ILE A 118 -37.53 -6.39 9.00
N LEU A 119 -37.25 -5.42 8.11
CA LEU A 119 -38.11 -5.15 6.96
C LEU A 119 -38.07 -6.28 5.92
N ALA A 120 -36.88 -6.86 5.67
CA ALA A 120 -36.69 -7.94 4.71
C ALA A 120 -37.25 -9.30 5.15
N ASP A 121 -37.48 -9.51 6.45
CA ASP A 121 -38.06 -10.76 6.96
C ASP A 121 -39.49 -10.94 6.44
N PRO A 122 -39.84 -12.09 5.82
CA PRO A 122 -41.16 -12.29 5.19
C PRO A 122 -42.30 -12.42 6.20
N ARG A 123 -42.02 -12.65 7.49
CA ARG A 123 -43.05 -12.76 8.52
C ARG A 123 -43.72 -11.39 8.76
N PRO A 124 -45.06 -11.34 8.87
CA PRO A 124 -45.79 -10.08 8.93
C PRO A 124 -45.71 -9.38 10.30
N ASN A 125 -45.56 -10.16 11.38
CA ASN A 125 -45.63 -9.68 12.75
C ASN A 125 -44.37 -10.10 13.50
N LEU A 126 -43.50 -9.14 13.83
CA LEU A 126 -42.19 -9.35 14.43
C LEU A 126 -41.96 -8.38 15.59
N GLY A 127 -41.25 -8.85 16.62
CA GLY A 127 -40.71 -8.02 17.69
C GLY A 127 -39.21 -8.27 17.90
N ALA A 128 -38.44 -7.21 18.11
CA ALA A 128 -36.99 -7.28 18.23
C ALA A 128 -36.53 -7.84 19.58
N VAL A 129 -35.83 -8.99 19.56
CA VAL A 129 -35.28 -9.66 20.75
C VAL A 129 -33.79 -9.92 20.62
N ASN A 130 -33.11 -10.06 21.76
CA ASN A 130 -31.75 -10.55 21.82
C ASN A 130 -31.56 -11.48 23.03
N ALA A 131 -31.34 -12.77 22.74
CA ALA A 131 -31.14 -13.80 23.74
C ALA A 131 -29.70 -13.87 24.28
N GLU A 132 -28.75 -13.19 23.63
CA GLU A 132 -27.33 -13.16 24.01
C GLU A 132 -27.03 -12.05 25.04
N LEU A 133 -27.91 -11.05 25.14
CA LEU A 133 -27.80 -9.97 26.12
C LEU A 133 -28.35 -10.40 27.49
N PRO A 134 -27.73 -9.95 28.58
CA PRO A 134 -28.31 -10.13 29.91
C PRO A 134 -29.67 -9.44 29.97
N GLN A 135 -30.59 -9.99 30.76
CA GLN A 135 -31.90 -9.39 30.96
C GLN A 135 -31.72 -7.98 31.58
N PRO A 136 -32.18 -6.91 30.92
CA PRO A 136 -32.00 -5.55 31.41
C PRO A 136 -32.80 -5.38 32.72
N GLU A 137 -32.30 -4.65 33.72
CA GLU A 137 -33.06 -4.50 34.97
C GLU A 137 -34.33 -3.67 34.75
N LYS A 138 -34.25 -2.58 33.97
CA LYS A 138 -35.30 -1.55 33.87
C LYS A 138 -36.03 -1.47 32.53
N ASP A 139 -35.57 -2.21 31.52
CA ASP A 139 -36.11 -2.13 30.16
C ASP A 139 -37.01 -3.34 29.87
N PHE A 140 -37.63 -3.39 28.68
CA PHE A 140 -38.53 -4.48 28.31
C PHE A 140 -37.82 -5.83 28.16
N LYS A 141 -38.57 -6.88 28.49
CA LYS A 141 -38.21 -8.27 28.22
C LYS A 141 -39.38 -8.93 27.53
N ALA A 142 -39.09 -9.95 26.72
CA ALA A 142 -40.08 -10.78 26.09
C ALA A 142 -40.00 -12.21 26.65
N ARG A 143 -41.14 -12.78 27.01
CA ARG A 143 -41.29 -14.22 27.19
C ARG A 143 -41.58 -14.85 25.84
N VAL A 144 -40.77 -15.82 25.46
CA VAL A 144 -40.84 -16.46 24.14
C VAL A 144 -41.11 -17.95 24.28
N ASP A 145 -42.17 -18.42 23.64
CA ASP A 145 -42.56 -19.84 23.54
C ASP A 145 -42.24 -20.34 22.12
N GLY A 146 -41.10 -21.02 21.97
CA GLY A 146 -40.52 -21.33 20.66
C GLY A 146 -40.00 -20.07 19.97
N ASP A 147 -40.74 -19.55 18.98
CA ASP A 147 -40.49 -18.27 18.34
C ASP A 147 -41.64 -17.28 18.52
N LEU A 148 -42.67 -17.63 19.30
CA LEU A 148 -43.83 -16.79 19.56
C LEU A 148 -43.58 -15.93 20.81
N ILE A 149 -43.75 -14.61 20.68
CA ILE A 149 -43.76 -13.69 21.82
C ILE A 149 -45.14 -13.78 22.48
N ILE A 150 -45.19 -14.24 23.73
CA ILE A 150 -46.44 -14.43 24.47
C ILE A 150 -46.67 -13.37 25.55
N GLU A 151 -45.61 -12.66 25.95
CA GLU A 151 -45.67 -11.59 26.94
C GLU A 151 -44.49 -10.64 26.75
N VAL A 152 -44.73 -9.32 26.76
CA VAL A 152 -43.70 -8.29 26.84
C VAL A 152 -43.94 -7.44 28.09
N SER A 153 -42.94 -7.31 28.95
CA SER A 153 -43.07 -6.57 30.21
C SER A 153 -41.71 -6.12 30.76
N VAL A 154 -41.72 -5.04 31.54
CA VAL A 154 -40.55 -4.59 32.30
C VAL A 154 -40.37 -5.34 33.63
N THR A 155 -41.41 -6.03 34.11
CA THR A 155 -41.43 -6.66 35.46
C THR A 155 -41.18 -8.18 35.46
N ILE A 156 -41.04 -8.81 34.29
CA ILE A 156 -40.79 -10.25 34.18
C ILE A 156 -39.28 -10.54 34.19
N HIS A 157 -38.86 -11.56 34.94
CA HIS A 157 -37.45 -11.91 35.16
C HIS A 157 -37.20 -13.43 35.14
N ASP A 158 -38.13 -14.19 34.56
CA ASP A 158 -38.00 -15.64 34.51
C ASP A 158 -36.87 -16.07 33.57
N ALA A 159 -36.40 -17.31 33.73
CA ALA A 159 -35.25 -17.83 32.98
C ALA A 159 -35.50 -17.96 31.46
N ASP A 160 -36.78 -17.99 31.05
CA ASP A 160 -37.25 -18.03 29.66
C ASP A 160 -37.48 -16.64 29.05
N CYS A 161 -37.19 -15.55 29.78
CA CYS A 161 -37.26 -14.18 29.27
C CYS A 161 -35.96 -13.77 28.56
N VAL A 162 -36.10 -13.05 27.45
CA VAL A 162 -35.00 -12.48 26.66
C VAL A 162 -35.09 -10.96 26.62
N ALA A 163 -33.96 -10.28 26.36
CA ALA A 163 -33.96 -8.83 26.19
C ALA A 163 -34.83 -8.44 24.99
N PHE A 164 -35.65 -7.41 25.16
CA PHE A 164 -36.58 -6.93 24.15
C PHE A 164 -36.36 -5.44 23.90
N GLN A 165 -36.41 -5.04 22.63
CA GLN A 165 -36.37 -3.64 22.23
C GLN A 165 -37.67 -3.28 21.51
N PRO A 166 -38.27 -2.12 21.79
CA PRO A 166 -39.58 -1.72 21.24
C PRO A 166 -39.47 -1.27 19.79
N MET A 167 -39.11 -2.22 18.94
CA MET A 167 -39.10 -2.20 17.49
C MET A 167 -39.96 -3.37 17.01
N TYR A 168 -41.10 -3.04 16.41
CA TYR A 168 -42.04 -4.04 15.90
C TYR A 168 -42.33 -3.81 14.42
N LYS A 169 -42.41 -4.89 13.65
CA LYS A 169 -43.01 -4.90 12.32
C LYS A 169 -44.37 -5.58 12.46
N LEU A 170 -45.45 -4.91 12.11
CA LEU A 170 -46.80 -5.42 12.32
C LEU A 170 -47.62 -5.28 11.05
N SER A 171 -48.36 -6.33 10.70
CA SER A 171 -49.40 -6.21 9.67
C SER A 171 -50.52 -5.28 10.11
N ARG A 172 -51.25 -4.74 9.14
CA ARG A 172 -52.47 -3.96 9.37
C ARG A 172 -53.46 -4.66 10.31
N ALA A 173 -53.62 -5.98 10.16
CA ALA A 173 -54.53 -6.77 11.00
C ALA A 173 -54.04 -6.85 12.45
N ALA A 174 -52.74 -7.06 12.65
CA ALA A 174 -52.12 -7.12 13.97
C ALA A 174 -52.22 -5.78 14.72
N ILE A 175 -51.87 -4.67 14.06
CA ILE A 175 -51.95 -3.35 14.69
C ILE A 175 -53.40 -2.94 14.98
N ALA A 176 -54.36 -3.29 14.12
CA ALA A 176 -55.78 -3.03 14.36
C ALA A 176 -56.30 -3.79 15.60
N ALA A 177 -55.98 -5.09 15.73
CA ALA A 177 -56.37 -5.88 16.89
C ALA A 177 -55.76 -5.33 18.20
N TRP A 178 -54.50 -4.89 18.15
CA TRP A 178 -53.87 -4.26 19.30
C TRP A 178 -54.52 -2.91 19.63
N LEU A 179 -54.84 -2.09 18.62
CA LEU A 179 -55.54 -0.81 18.82
C LEU A 179 -56.93 -0.98 19.43
N ASP A 180 -57.70 -1.98 19.01
CA ASP A 180 -59.01 -2.28 19.60
C ASP A 180 -58.86 -2.55 21.10
N ARG A 181 -57.86 -3.35 21.49
CA ARG A 181 -57.61 -3.62 22.91
C ARG A 181 -57.06 -2.40 23.66
N VAL A 182 -56.22 -1.59 23.02
CA VAL A 182 -55.75 -0.31 23.58
C VAL A 182 -56.92 0.63 23.83
N ASN A 183 -57.91 0.69 22.93
CA ASN A 183 -59.11 1.52 23.09
C ASN A 183 -59.91 1.08 24.32
N ASP A 184 -60.14 -0.22 24.50
CA ASP A 184 -60.83 -0.73 25.70
C ASP A 184 -60.13 -0.34 27.00
N PHE A 185 -58.79 -0.40 27.04
CA PHE A 185 -57.99 0.01 28.20
C PHE A 185 -58.14 1.50 28.49
N VAL A 186 -58.05 2.33 27.45
CA VAL A 186 -58.16 3.79 27.57
C VAL A 186 -59.58 4.20 28.00
N GLU A 187 -60.62 3.60 27.43
CA GLU A 187 -62.03 3.84 27.80
C GLU A 187 -62.34 3.40 29.24
N ALA A 188 -61.67 2.35 29.72
CA ALA A 188 -61.73 1.92 31.12
C ALA A 188 -60.91 2.82 32.08
N GLY A 189 -60.22 3.84 31.57
CA GLY A 189 -59.40 4.77 32.36
C GLY A 189 -57.98 4.27 32.66
N ASN A 190 -57.54 3.16 32.06
CA ASN A 190 -56.19 2.60 32.23
C ASN A 190 -55.17 3.28 31.32
N THR A 191 -54.97 4.59 31.49
CA THR A 191 -54.06 5.39 30.64
C THR A 191 -52.62 5.47 31.16
N GLY A 192 -52.36 4.97 32.38
CA GLY A 192 -51.03 4.99 33.03
C GLY A 192 -50.19 3.72 32.84
N VAL A 193 -50.66 2.75 32.05
CA VAL A 193 -49.97 1.47 31.79
C VAL A 193 -49.27 1.49 30.42
N TYR A 194 -48.32 0.58 30.20
CA TYR A 194 -47.69 0.44 28.89
C TYR A 194 -48.67 -0.17 27.88
N ALA A 195 -48.50 0.10 26.58
CA ALA A 195 -49.39 -0.48 25.57
C ALA A 195 -49.23 -2.01 25.49
N GLU A 196 -48.08 -2.55 25.90
CA GLU A 196 -47.86 -4.00 26.02
C GLU A 196 -48.83 -4.65 27.01
N ASN A 197 -49.36 -3.95 28.01
CA ASN A 197 -50.38 -4.51 28.90
C ASN A 197 -51.64 -4.95 28.12
N ALA A 198 -52.05 -4.16 27.13
CA ALA A 198 -53.14 -4.52 26.22
C ALA A 198 -52.71 -5.59 25.21
N LEU A 199 -51.46 -5.54 24.73
CA LEU A 199 -50.91 -6.55 23.80
C LEU A 199 -50.91 -7.94 24.43
N ASN A 200 -50.48 -8.05 25.69
CA ASN A 200 -50.30 -9.33 26.38
C ASN A 200 -51.62 -10.10 26.54
N GLU A 201 -52.78 -9.44 26.54
CA GLU A 201 -54.08 -10.10 26.58
C GLU A 201 -54.46 -10.79 25.25
N ILE A 202 -53.85 -10.37 24.14
CA ILE A 202 -54.13 -10.85 22.78
C ILE A 202 -52.87 -11.38 22.06
N ALA A 203 -51.73 -11.47 22.73
CA ALA A 203 -50.42 -11.72 22.09
C ALA A 203 -50.40 -13.01 21.24
N ARG A 204 -51.11 -14.06 21.71
CA ARG A 204 -51.25 -15.32 20.98
C ARG A 204 -52.11 -15.21 19.72
N ASP A 205 -53.06 -14.28 19.68
CA ASP A 205 -53.94 -14.05 18.54
C ASP A 205 -53.27 -13.16 17.48
N VAL A 206 -52.44 -12.21 17.92
CA VAL A 206 -51.66 -11.31 17.05
C VAL A 206 -50.49 -12.03 16.37
N ASP A 207 -50.00 -13.12 16.96
CA ASP A 207 -48.94 -13.97 16.42
C ASP A 207 -47.60 -13.25 16.16
N ILE A 208 -47.14 -12.43 17.13
CA ILE A 208 -45.87 -11.72 17.00
C ILE A 208 -44.70 -12.70 17.19
N ARG A 209 -43.86 -12.84 16.15
CA ARG A 209 -42.69 -13.71 16.20
C ARG A 209 -41.43 -12.96 16.65
N ALA A 210 -40.57 -13.67 17.34
CA ALA A 210 -39.27 -13.17 17.76
C ALA A 210 -38.36 -12.97 16.54
N TRP A 211 -37.86 -11.75 16.37
CA TRP A 211 -36.83 -11.41 15.39
C TRP A 211 -35.54 -11.06 16.14
N SER A 212 -34.47 -11.80 15.87
CA SER A 212 -33.21 -11.63 16.59
C SER A 212 -32.37 -10.52 15.98
N TYR A 213 -32.00 -9.53 16.79
CA TYR A 213 -31.05 -8.48 16.41
C TYR A 213 -29.61 -8.76 16.90
N ALA A 214 -29.25 -10.01 17.21
CA ALA A 214 -27.94 -10.35 17.81
C ALA A 214 -26.72 -9.90 16.98
N ASN A 215 -26.87 -9.80 15.66
CA ASN A 215 -25.80 -9.34 14.76
C ASN A 215 -25.79 -7.81 14.53
N ASP A 216 -26.82 -7.12 15.03
CA ASP A 216 -27.12 -5.73 14.78
C ASP A 216 -27.07 -4.91 16.09
N PHE A 217 -27.38 -3.61 16.00
CA PHE A 217 -27.42 -2.69 17.12
C PHE A 217 -28.80 -2.06 17.22
N VAL A 218 -29.50 -2.31 18.33
CA VAL A 218 -30.82 -1.74 18.63
C VAL A 218 -30.89 -1.51 20.14
N ASN A 219 -30.86 -0.26 20.57
CA ASN A 219 -30.81 0.12 21.98
C ASN A 219 -31.56 1.43 22.23
N GLU A 220 -32.16 1.60 23.40
CA GLU A 220 -32.68 2.89 23.88
C GLU A 220 -31.53 3.73 24.48
N ILE A 221 -31.56 5.05 24.27
CA ILE A 221 -30.70 6.00 25.00
C ILE A 221 -31.53 6.65 26.09
N ASP A 222 -31.31 6.29 27.35
CA ASP A 222 -32.07 6.81 28.50
C ASP A 222 -31.33 7.86 29.32
N THR A 223 -30.01 7.80 29.30
CA THR A 223 -29.12 8.67 30.06
C THR A 223 -28.03 9.26 29.15
N LEU A 224 -27.32 10.28 29.65
CA LEU A 224 -26.15 10.82 28.95
C LEU A 224 -24.98 9.82 28.88
N GLU A 225 -24.94 8.85 29.79
CA GLU A 225 -23.97 7.75 29.75
C GLU A 225 -24.29 6.80 28.60
N ASP A 226 -25.56 6.41 28.46
CA ASP A 226 -26.04 5.60 27.32
C ASP A 226 -25.76 6.31 26.00
N LEU A 227 -25.99 7.63 25.93
CA LEU A 227 -25.70 8.44 24.75
C LEU A 227 -24.24 8.31 24.33
N ALA A 228 -23.29 8.43 25.27
CA ALA A 228 -21.87 8.32 24.98
C ALA A 228 -21.49 6.90 24.51
N VAL A 229 -21.97 5.87 25.18
CA VAL A 229 -21.66 4.45 24.89
C VAL A 229 -22.28 4.02 23.56
N HIS A 230 -23.58 4.27 23.38
CA HIS A 230 -24.33 3.85 22.21
C HIS A 230 -23.93 4.64 20.96
N SER A 231 -23.61 5.93 21.10
CA SER A 231 -23.07 6.71 19.98
C SER A 231 -21.72 6.17 19.49
N ALA A 232 -20.83 5.74 20.40
CA ALA A 232 -19.56 5.13 20.02
C ALA A 232 -19.75 3.78 19.32
N ALA A 233 -20.72 2.96 19.77
CA ALA A 233 -21.04 1.69 19.13
C ALA A 233 -21.63 1.89 17.72
N LEU A 234 -22.58 2.83 17.57
CA LEU A 234 -23.18 3.19 16.28
C LEU A 234 -22.15 3.72 15.29
N ARG A 235 -21.21 4.54 15.75
CA ARG A 235 -20.10 5.05 14.90
C ARG A 235 -19.37 3.90 14.19
N LEU A 236 -19.08 2.80 14.91
CA LEU A 236 -18.41 1.65 14.31
C LEU A 236 -19.30 0.93 13.30
N ARG A 237 -20.60 0.81 13.58
CA ARG A 237 -21.59 0.20 12.66
C ARG A 237 -21.81 1.02 11.40
N ASP A 238 -21.98 2.34 11.52
CA ASP A 238 -22.12 3.26 10.39
C ASP A 238 -20.91 3.19 9.45
N PHE A 239 -19.73 3.03 10.04
CA PHE A 239 -18.51 2.80 9.28
C PHE A 239 -18.51 1.44 8.56
N ASP A 240 -18.97 0.37 9.20
CA ASP A 240 -19.02 -0.95 8.60
C ASP A 240 -20.06 -1.08 7.49
N GLU A 241 -21.19 -0.39 7.67
CA GLU A 241 -22.37 -0.38 6.80
C GLU A 241 -22.34 0.75 5.76
N GLN A 242 -21.25 1.51 5.66
CA GLN A 242 -21.07 2.57 4.66
C GLN A 242 -21.40 2.00 3.26
N PRO A 243 -22.43 2.51 2.56
CA PRO A 243 -22.76 2.07 1.23
C PRO A 243 -21.65 2.42 0.24
N ILE A 244 -21.02 1.37 -0.32
CA ILE A 244 -19.94 1.49 -1.31
C ILE A 244 -20.42 0.86 -2.62
N LEU A 245 -20.73 1.70 -3.60
CA LEU A 245 -21.13 1.28 -4.93
C LEU A 245 -19.88 1.13 -5.80
N SER A 246 -19.70 -0.04 -6.41
CA SER A 246 -18.52 -0.37 -7.24
C SER A 246 -18.86 -1.21 -8.47
N GLU A 247 -20.12 -1.58 -8.60
CA GLU A 247 -20.70 -2.30 -9.72
C GLU A 247 -20.63 -1.47 -11.02
N PRO A 248 -20.59 -2.12 -12.20
CA PRO A 248 -20.68 -1.41 -13.47
C PRO A 248 -21.91 -0.50 -13.52
N GLY A 249 -21.71 0.79 -13.84
CA GLY A 249 -22.79 1.78 -13.91
C GLY A 249 -23.12 2.45 -12.58
N ALA A 250 -22.33 2.25 -11.52
CA ALA A 250 -22.53 2.88 -10.21
C ALA A 250 -22.71 4.41 -10.26
N LEU A 251 -22.06 5.12 -11.20
CA LEU A 251 -22.29 6.56 -11.39
C LEU A 251 -23.77 6.90 -11.65
N GLY A 252 -24.50 6.04 -12.38
CA GLY A 252 -25.92 6.22 -12.67
C GLY A 252 -26.81 6.25 -11.42
N ARG A 253 -26.30 5.77 -10.28
CA ARG A 253 -27.02 5.77 -9.00
C ARG A 253 -26.94 7.09 -8.25
N ILE A 254 -26.07 8.04 -8.64
CA ILE A 254 -25.89 9.32 -7.94
C ILE A 254 -27.22 10.07 -7.71
N PRO A 255 -28.14 10.21 -8.69
CA PRO A 255 -29.42 10.87 -8.45
C PRO A 255 -30.30 10.16 -7.43
N ALA A 256 -30.27 8.82 -7.43
CA ALA A 256 -30.97 8.02 -6.42
C ALA A 256 -30.34 8.20 -5.03
N LEU A 257 -29.01 8.21 -4.93
CA LEU A 257 -28.31 8.46 -3.66
C LEU A 257 -28.59 9.87 -3.11
N LEU A 258 -28.68 10.88 -3.98
CA LEU A 258 -29.07 12.24 -3.59
C LEU A 258 -30.51 12.27 -3.06
N ALA A 259 -31.43 11.55 -3.69
CA ALA A 259 -32.80 11.40 -3.21
C ALA A 259 -32.87 10.65 -1.87
N GLU A 260 -32.15 9.53 -1.72
CA GLU A 260 -32.02 8.78 -0.46
C GLU A 260 -31.42 9.65 0.65
N ALA A 261 -30.45 10.50 0.31
CA ALA A 261 -29.82 11.47 1.22
C ALA A 261 -30.66 12.74 1.45
N GLN A 262 -31.82 12.88 0.80
CA GLN A 262 -32.67 14.08 0.84
C GLN A 262 -31.99 15.37 0.38
N SER A 263 -30.93 15.28 -0.43
CA SER A 263 -30.23 16.45 -0.99
C SER A 263 -30.80 16.78 -2.36
N ARG A 264 -31.43 17.95 -2.47
CA ARG A 264 -31.99 18.49 -3.73
C ARG A 264 -31.00 19.39 -4.44
N ARG A 265 -30.17 20.10 -3.67
CA ARG A 265 -29.19 21.05 -4.18
C ARG A 265 -27.81 20.82 -3.54
N PRO A 266 -27.05 19.81 -3.98
CA PRO A 266 -25.73 19.58 -3.43
C PRO A 266 -24.71 20.63 -3.88
N LEU A 267 -23.74 20.91 -3.00
CA LEU A 267 -22.47 21.52 -3.37
C LEU A 267 -21.56 20.44 -3.97
N VAL A 268 -21.25 20.55 -5.26
CA VAL A 268 -20.31 19.66 -5.94
C VAL A 268 -18.89 20.21 -5.81
N VAL A 269 -18.09 19.59 -4.96
CA VAL A 269 -16.69 19.96 -4.72
C VAL A 269 -15.79 19.16 -5.66
N GLY A 270 -15.17 19.83 -6.64
CA GLY A 270 -14.36 19.16 -7.66
C GLY A 270 -13.47 20.11 -8.46
N GLY A 271 -12.28 19.63 -8.82
CA GLY A 271 -11.30 20.42 -9.57
C GLY A 271 -11.31 20.12 -11.07
N ARG A 272 -10.13 20.12 -11.70
CA ARG A 272 -9.96 19.74 -13.12
C ARG A 272 -10.48 18.34 -13.44
N SER A 273 -10.45 17.41 -12.48
CA SER A 273 -10.97 16.05 -12.64
C SER A 273 -12.48 16.03 -12.90
N LEU A 274 -13.24 16.93 -12.29
CA LEU A 274 -14.69 17.03 -12.49
C LEU A 274 -15.03 17.58 -13.88
N GLN A 275 -14.28 18.56 -14.37
CA GLN A 275 -14.49 19.15 -15.71
C GLN A 275 -14.31 18.12 -16.84
N SER A 276 -13.52 17.07 -16.59
CA SER A 276 -13.25 15.99 -17.53
C SER A 276 -14.01 14.70 -17.21
N SER A 277 -14.87 14.70 -16.17
CA SER A 277 -15.64 13.53 -15.76
C SER A 277 -17.06 13.54 -16.32
N PRO A 278 -17.68 12.35 -16.48
CA PRO A 278 -19.09 12.24 -16.84
C PRO A 278 -20.05 12.70 -15.72
N VAL A 279 -19.56 12.98 -14.50
CA VAL A 279 -20.42 13.29 -13.34
C VAL A 279 -21.23 14.55 -13.60
N LYS A 280 -20.63 15.60 -14.17
CA LYS A 280 -21.35 16.85 -14.46
C LYS A 280 -22.50 16.61 -15.45
N ALA A 281 -22.20 15.95 -16.57
CA ALA A 281 -23.20 15.63 -17.58
C ALA A 281 -24.33 14.76 -17.00
N LEU A 282 -23.99 13.79 -16.15
CA LEU A 282 -24.96 12.94 -15.47
C LEU A 282 -25.91 13.73 -14.56
N LEU A 283 -25.39 14.69 -13.79
CA LEU A 283 -26.21 15.56 -12.95
C LEU A 283 -27.11 16.48 -13.80
N ASP A 284 -26.56 17.04 -14.88
CA ASP A 284 -27.30 17.88 -15.82
C ASP A 284 -28.44 17.09 -16.50
N ASP A 285 -28.16 15.89 -17.00
CA ASP A 285 -29.12 15.00 -17.68
C ASP A 285 -30.21 14.49 -16.72
N ALA A 286 -29.87 14.29 -15.45
CA ALA A 286 -30.81 13.93 -14.40
C ALA A 286 -31.63 15.13 -13.86
N GLY A 287 -31.34 16.35 -14.31
CA GLY A 287 -32.04 17.56 -13.88
C GLY A 287 -31.76 17.95 -12.43
N VAL A 288 -30.62 17.55 -11.87
CA VAL A 288 -30.20 17.92 -10.51
C VAL A 288 -29.77 19.39 -10.50
N ASP A 289 -30.35 20.22 -9.63
CA ASP A 289 -29.82 21.56 -9.35
C ASP A 289 -28.59 21.39 -8.46
N TYR A 290 -27.44 21.98 -8.82
CA TYR A 290 -26.22 21.85 -8.00
C TYR A 290 -25.36 23.11 -8.11
N VAL A 291 -24.51 23.29 -7.09
CA VAL A 291 -23.55 24.39 -7.04
C VAL A 291 -22.14 23.84 -7.18
N LEU A 292 -21.39 24.31 -8.17
CA LEU A 292 -20.02 23.87 -8.38
C LEU A 292 -19.04 24.68 -7.53
N PHE A 293 -18.18 24.00 -6.77
CA PHE A 293 -17.06 24.60 -6.07
C PHE A 293 -15.72 23.94 -6.45
N SER A 294 -14.84 24.75 -7.03
CA SER A 294 -13.49 24.34 -7.45
C SER A 294 -12.37 25.23 -6.91
N GLY A 295 -12.70 26.13 -5.96
CA GLY A 295 -11.81 27.17 -5.45
C GLY A 295 -10.84 26.71 -4.38
N TYR A 296 -10.12 25.60 -4.61
CA TYR A 296 -9.16 25.04 -3.66
C TYR A 296 -7.86 24.61 -4.33
N SER A 297 -6.78 24.53 -3.55
CA SER A 297 -5.47 24.08 -4.00
C SER A 297 -5.12 22.69 -3.45
N PRO A 298 -4.14 21.97 -4.04
CA PRO A 298 -3.54 20.82 -3.37
C PRO A 298 -3.01 21.25 -1.99
N ASN A 299 -3.19 20.41 -0.98
CA ASN A 299 -2.97 20.78 0.44
C ASN A 299 -3.91 21.91 0.88
N PRO A 300 -5.23 21.61 1.03
CA PRO A 300 -6.27 22.61 1.21
C PRO A 300 -6.00 23.58 2.35
N LYS A 301 -6.32 24.86 2.15
CA LYS A 301 -6.13 25.91 3.15
C LYS A 301 -7.46 26.33 3.77
N GLN A 302 -7.43 26.77 5.02
CA GLN A 302 -8.63 27.23 5.72
C GLN A 302 -9.43 28.30 4.95
N PRO A 303 -8.83 29.34 4.33
CA PRO A 303 -9.61 30.30 3.54
C PRO A 303 -10.37 29.69 2.36
N GLU A 304 -9.84 28.61 1.77
CA GLU A 304 -10.48 27.89 0.66
C GLU A 304 -11.71 27.11 1.15
N VAL A 305 -11.59 26.47 2.32
CA VAL A 305 -12.72 25.82 2.99
C VAL A 305 -13.80 26.84 3.35
N LEU A 306 -13.42 28.00 3.89
CA LEU A 306 -14.37 29.06 4.25
C LEU A 306 -15.08 29.65 3.03
N ALA A 307 -14.39 29.78 1.89
CA ALA A 307 -15.01 30.19 0.63
C ALA A 307 -16.05 29.16 0.15
N GLY A 308 -15.73 27.87 0.22
CA GLY A 308 -16.69 26.81 -0.13
C GLY A 308 -17.89 26.74 0.83
N LEU A 309 -17.66 26.99 2.12
CA LEU A 309 -18.73 27.11 3.12
C LEU A 309 -19.64 28.32 2.86
N ALA A 310 -19.07 29.45 2.43
CA ALA A 310 -19.85 30.62 2.05
C ALA A 310 -20.77 30.31 0.87
N GLU A 311 -20.25 29.68 -0.19
CA GLU A 311 -21.05 29.23 -1.34
C GLU A 311 -22.14 28.23 -0.93
N TYR A 312 -21.80 27.25 -0.07
CA TYR A 312 -22.78 26.29 0.48
C TYR A 312 -23.97 27.03 1.10
N ARG A 313 -23.69 28.01 1.97
CA ARG A 313 -24.72 28.75 2.73
C ARG A 313 -25.49 29.74 1.85
N GLU A 314 -24.79 30.56 1.07
CA GLU A 314 -25.40 31.61 0.23
C GLU A 314 -26.31 31.05 -0.86
N LYS A 315 -25.99 29.87 -1.40
CA LYS A 315 -26.78 29.21 -2.44
C LYS A 315 -27.83 28.24 -1.90
N GLY A 316 -27.90 28.08 -0.56
CA GLY A 316 -28.85 27.18 0.09
C GLY A 316 -28.62 25.72 -0.29
N CYS A 317 -27.36 25.27 -0.26
CA CYS A 317 -27.04 23.86 -0.49
C CYS A 317 -27.48 23.00 0.70
N ASP A 318 -27.85 21.76 0.42
CA ASP A 318 -28.42 20.80 1.40
C ASP A 318 -27.65 19.47 1.47
N GLY A 319 -26.55 19.36 0.72
CA GLY A 319 -25.68 18.20 0.70
C GLY A 319 -24.39 18.49 -0.05
N ILE A 320 -23.49 17.51 -0.12
CA ILE A 320 -22.18 17.66 -0.74
C ILE A 320 -21.87 16.44 -1.61
N VAL A 321 -21.35 16.68 -2.82
CA VAL A 321 -20.79 15.64 -3.69
C VAL A 321 -19.32 15.95 -3.93
N ALA A 322 -18.42 15.14 -3.40
CA ALA A 322 -16.98 15.30 -3.58
C ALA A 322 -16.48 14.47 -4.75
N VAL A 323 -15.93 15.12 -5.79
CA VAL A 323 -15.38 14.45 -6.98
C VAL A 323 -13.90 14.81 -7.14
N GLY A 324 -13.00 13.90 -6.75
CA GLY A 324 -11.57 14.15 -6.87
C GLY A 324 -10.70 13.19 -6.06
N GLY A 325 -9.43 13.53 -5.88
CA GLY A 325 -8.54 12.85 -4.93
C GLY A 325 -8.69 13.40 -3.50
N GLY A 326 -7.74 13.03 -2.62
CA GLY A 326 -7.76 13.40 -1.20
C GLY A 326 -8.05 14.88 -0.91
N SER A 327 -7.43 15.82 -1.64
CA SER A 327 -7.65 17.27 -1.40
C SER A 327 -9.10 17.72 -1.62
N ALA A 328 -9.79 17.18 -2.64
CA ALA A 328 -11.19 17.52 -2.90
C ALA A 328 -12.09 17.00 -1.76
N MET A 329 -11.85 15.77 -1.33
CA MET A 329 -12.58 15.13 -0.25
C MET A 329 -12.31 15.81 1.09
N ASP A 330 -11.07 16.19 1.40
CA ASP A 330 -10.72 16.89 2.63
C ASP A 330 -11.42 18.27 2.71
N VAL A 331 -11.47 19.01 1.60
CA VAL A 331 -12.25 20.26 1.51
C VAL A 331 -13.73 19.99 1.77
N ALA A 332 -14.32 19.03 1.06
CA ALA A 332 -15.72 18.67 1.19
C ALA A 332 -16.09 18.27 2.63
N LYS A 333 -15.24 17.48 3.29
CA LYS A 333 -15.38 17.08 4.68
C LYS A 333 -15.30 18.26 5.64
N CYS A 334 -14.35 19.17 5.43
CA CYS A 334 -14.25 20.37 6.25
C CYS A 334 -15.48 21.28 6.09
N ILE A 335 -16.00 21.42 4.86
CA ILE A 335 -17.25 22.14 4.60
C ILE A 335 -18.43 21.42 5.27
N LYS A 336 -18.55 20.09 5.14
CA LYS A 336 -19.56 19.26 5.83
C LYS A 336 -19.59 19.56 7.32
N PHE A 337 -18.43 19.51 7.99
CA PHE A 337 -18.33 19.77 9.42
C PHE A 337 -18.81 21.18 9.77
N LEU A 338 -18.29 22.21 9.09
CA LEU A 338 -18.62 23.59 9.42
C LEU A 338 -20.08 23.95 9.08
N ALA A 339 -20.63 23.38 8.01
CA ALA A 339 -22.04 23.50 7.62
C ALA A 339 -22.97 22.80 8.62
N SER A 340 -22.45 21.82 9.35
CA SER A 340 -23.16 21.12 10.43
C SER A 340 -23.21 21.92 11.75
N THR A 341 -22.63 23.14 11.77
CA THR A 341 -22.65 24.06 12.92
C THR A 341 -23.48 25.31 12.62
N ASP A 342 -24.05 25.92 13.66
CA ASP A 342 -24.76 27.21 13.55
C ASP A 342 -23.83 28.43 13.67
N ALA A 343 -22.51 28.22 13.67
CA ALA A 343 -21.57 29.30 13.85
C ALA A 343 -21.54 30.23 12.63
N THR A 344 -21.74 31.53 12.89
CA THR A 344 -21.66 32.60 11.89
C THR A 344 -20.22 33.00 11.59
N THR A 345 -19.30 32.72 12.51
CA THR A 345 -17.85 32.83 12.35
C THR A 345 -17.19 31.45 12.38
N TYR A 346 -15.92 31.34 12.00
CA TYR A 346 -15.19 30.07 12.05
C TYR A 346 -15.06 29.56 13.50
N PRO A 347 -15.73 28.45 13.88
CA PRO A 347 -15.74 27.99 15.26
C PRO A 347 -14.64 26.96 15.57
N GLY A 348 -13.78 26.67 14.60
CA GLY A 348 -12.86 25.53 14.66
C GLY A 348 -13.55 24.18 14.45
N PHE A 349 -12.76 23.12 14.45
CA PHE A 349 -13.22 21.74 14.19
C PHE A 349 -13.56 20.94 15.47
N GLY A 350 -13.90 21.63 16.55
CA GLY A 350 -14.39 21.04 17.80
C GLY A 350 -15.74 21.60 18.25
N ALA A 351 -16.39 22.36 17.37
CA ALA A 351 -17.67 23.00 17.65
C ALA A 351 -18.79 21.95 17.75
N PRO A 352 -19.76 22.12 18.66
CA PRO A 352 -20.92 21.24 18.73
C PRO A 352 -21.69 21.21 17.41
N LEU A 353 -21.95 20.01 16.92
CA LEU A 353 -22.78 19.80 15.72
C LEU A 353 -24.26 19.94 16.08
N LYS A 354 -25.03 20.37 15.08
CA LYS A 354 -26.49 20.59 15.20
C LYS A 354 -27.31 19.77 14.21
N ARG A 355 -26.66 19.29 13.16
CA ARG A 355 -27.22 18.47 12.09
C ARG A 355 -26.11 17.63 11.46
N ASN A 356 -26.46 16.69 10.60
CA ASN A 356 -25.53 15.99 9.72
C ASN A 356 -25.78 16.44 8.27
N VAL A 357 -24.75 16.91 7.57
CA VAL A 357 -24.84 17.29 6.15
C VAL A 357 -24.42 16.11 5.28
N PRO A 358 -25.28 15.57 4.39
CA PRO A 358 -24.94 14.37 3.62
C PRO A 358 -23.77 14.61 2.67
N LEU A 359 -22.87 13.62 2.56
CA LEU A 359 -21.69 13.64 1.70
C LEU A 359 -21.58 12.36 0.87
N ILE A 360 -21.59 12.52 -0.46
CA ILE A 360 -21.29 11.47 -1.42
C ILE A 360 -19.84 11.65 -1.90
N ALA A 361 -18.98 10.65 -1.73
CA ALA A 361 -17.59 10.68 -2.16
C ALA A 361 -17.35 9.85 -3.43
N ILE A 362 -16.71 10.47 -4.42
CA ILE A 362 -16.44 9.90 -5.74
C ILE A 362 -14.92 10.04 -6.02
N PRO A 363 -14.10 9.07 -5.58
CA PRO A 363 -12.65 9.18 -5.68
C PRO A 363 -12.18 9.04 -7.14
N THR A 364 -11.38 10.02 -7.60
CA THR A 364 -10.73 9.98 -8.94
C THR A 364 -9.26 9.54 -8.86
N THR A 365 -8.88 8.93 -7.73
CA THR A 365 -7.57 8.35 -7.45
C THR A 365 -7.76 7.08 -6.64
N ALA A 366 -6.95 6.04 -6.88
CA ALA A 366 -6.94 4.85 -6.03
C ALA A 366 -5.72 4.93 -5.12
N GLY A 367 -5.86 5.58 -3.96
CA GLY A 367 -4.76 5.67 -2.99
C GLY A 367 -5.14 6.14 -1.59
N THR A 368 -5.71 7.34 -1.48
CA THR A 368 -5.86 7.98 -0.16
C THR A 368 -6.86 7.29 0.75
N GLY A 369 -7.84 6.58 0.19
CA GLY A 369 -8.97 5.98 0.93
C GLY A 369 -9.80 7.01 1.70
N SER A 370 -9.76 8.28 1.30
CA SER A 370 -10.39 9.37 2.05
C SER A 370 -11.91 9.24 2.02
N GLU A 371 -12.45 8.62 0.97
CA GLU A 371 -13.86 8.24 0.84
C GLU A 371 -14.37 7.33 1.98
N SER A 372 -13.47 6.66 2.71
CA SER A 372 -13.82 5.74 3.81
C SER A 372 -13.12 6.07 5.13
N THR A 373 -12.79 7.35 5.35
CA THR A 373 -12.22 7.80 6.64
C THR A 373 -12.97 8.96 7.27
N HIS A 374 -12.95 9.02 8.60
CA HIS A 374 -13.43 10.15 9.42
C HIS A 374 -12.35 11.23 9.63
N PHE A 375 -11.36 11.28 8.74
CA PHE A 375 -10.24 12.23 8.79
C PHE A 375 -10.28 13.23 7.63
N ALA A 376 -9.81 14.45 7.89
CA ALA A 376 -9.51 15.44 6.87
C ALA A 376 -8.21 16.18 7.22
N VAL A 377 -7.55 16.75 6.20
CA VAL A 377 -6.36 17.59 6.37
C VAL A 377 -6.63 19.00 5.84
N VAL A 378 -6.33 20.01 6.66
CA VAL A 378 -6.42 21.42 6.29
C VAL A 378 -5.22 22.18 6.85
N TYR A 379 -4.76 23.20 6.12
CA TYR A 379 -3.71 24.11 6.56
C TYR A 379 -4.33 25.38 7.14
N ILE A 380 -4.08 25.65 8.42
CA ILE A 380 -4.54 26.83 9.16
C ILE A 380 -3.29 27.63 9.52
N ASP A 381 -3.25 28.91 9.14
CA ASP A 381 -2.09 29.79 9.37
C ASP A 381 -0.73 29.22 8.91
N GLY A 382 -0.77 28.39 7.85
CA GLY A 382 0.42 27.72 7.30
C GLY A 382 0.80 26.41 8.01
N GLU A 383 0.17 26.07 9.13
CA GLU A 383 0.37 24.82 9.86
C GLU A 383 -0.62 23.76 9.40
N LYS A 384 -0.16 22.50 9.36
CA LYS A 384 -0.99 21.37 8.95
C LYS A 384 -1.80 20.84 10.14
N HIS A 385 -3.12 20.86 10.02
CA HIS A 385 -4.04 20.26 11.00
C HIS A 385 -4.67 18.99 10.41
N SER A 386 -4.67 17.92 11.20
CA SER A 386 -5.50 16.74 10.92
C SER A 386 -6.73 16.79 11.80
N ILE A 387 -7.89 16.84 11.16
CA ILE A 387 -9.18 16.82 11.82
C ILE A 387 -9.65 15.37 11.87
N ALA A 388 -10.12 14.95 13.03
CA ALA A 388 -10.73 13.64 13.25
C ALA A 388 -12.09 13.85 13.89
N HIS A 389 -13.17 13.55 13.16
CA HIS A 389 -14.52 13.68 13.69
C HIS A 389 -15.48 12.76 12.93
N ASP A 390 -16.44 12.14 13.63
CA ASP A 390 -17.31 11.09 13.08
C ASP A 390 -18.15 11.58 11.90
N SER A 391 -18.61 12.83 11.97
CA SER A 391 -19.31 13.48 10.87
C SER A 391 -18.48 13.59 9.59
N LEU A 392 -17.16 13.45 9.62
CA LEU A 392 -16.35 13.53 8.39
C LEU A 392 -16.44 12.29 7.51
N LEU A 393 -16.97 11.17 8.03
CA LEU A 393 -17.17 9.98 7.22
C LEU A 393 -18.20 10.30 6.12
N PRO A 394 -17.89 10.04 4.84
CA PRO A 394 -18.87 10.14 3.77
C PRO A 394 -20.03 9.17 3.98
N ASP A 395 -21.25 9.61 3.68
CA ASP A 395 -22.45 8.81 3.85
C ASP A 395 -22.59 7.78 2.72
N TYR A 396 -22.06 8.08 1.53
CA TYR A 396 -22.05 7.18 0.38
C TYR A 396 -20.73 7.26 -0.39
N VAL A 397 -20.30 6.15 -0.98
CA VAL A 397 -19.10 6.08 -1.82
C VAL A 397 -19.45 5.51 -3.19
N VAL A 398 -19.00 6.17 -4.26
CA VAL A 398 -19.16 5.68 -5.64
C VAL A 398 -17.78 5.47 -6.27
N LEU A 399 -17.40 4.20 -6.43
CA LEU A 399 -16.14 3.78 -7.04
C LEU A 399 -16.33 3.55 -8.54
N GLU A 400 -16.07 4.59 -9.34
CA GLU A 400 -16.08 4.47 -10.80
C GLU A 400 -14.64 4.36 -11.35
N PRO A 401 -14.23 3.20 -11.89
CA PRO A 401 -12.89 3.00 -12.41
C PRO A 401 -12.57 3.92 -13.59
N GLU A 402 -13.55 4.23 -14.45
CA GLU A 402 -13.35 5.10 -15.62
C GLU A 402 -12.82 6.49 -15.27
N LEU A 403 -13.10 6.99 -14.07
CA LEU A 403 -12.59 8.26 -13.58
C LEU A 403 -11.06 8.26 -13.36
N LEU A 404 -10.43 7.08 -13.29
CA LEU A 404 -8.98 6.93 -13.17
C LEU A 404 -8.27 6.83 -14.54
N ARG A 405 -9.02 6.79 -15.66
CA ARG A 405 -8.45 6.63 -17.01
C ARG A 405 -7.48 7.75 -17.37
N SER A 406 -7.80 8.98 -17.00
CA SER A 406 -6.98 10.17 -17.28
C SER A 406 -5.92 10.46 -16.22
N LEU A 407 -5.84 9.66 -15.15
CA LEU A 407 -4.88 9.87 -14.06
C LEU A 407 -3.44 9.68 -14.57
N PRO A 408 -2.55 10.68 -14.46
CA PRO A 408 -1.18 10.56 -14.96
C PRO A 408 -0.44 9.38 -14.29
N GLU A 409 0.40 8.68 -15.06
CA GLU A 409 1.03 7.44 -14.61
C GLU A 409 1.81 7.59 -13.28
N TYR A 410 2.49 8.72 -13.08
CA TYR A 410 3.17 9.02 -11.83
C TYR A 410 2.20 9.04 -10.64
N HIS A 411 1.09 9.76 -10.76
CA HIS A 411 0.06 9.83 -9.71
C HIS A 411 -0.66 8.50 -9.53
N LYS A 412 -0.88 7.74 -10.62
CA LYS A 412 -1.46 6.39 -10.59
C LYS A 412 -0.60 5.41 -9.77
N LYS A 413 0.72 5.48 -9.93
CA LYS A 413 1.70 4.70 -9.15
C LYS A 413 1.81 5.17 -7.71
N ALA A 414 1.93 6.48 -7.52
CA ALA A 414 2.05 7.07 -6.19
C ALA A 414 0.80 6.78 -5.34
N SER A 415 -0.40 6.91 -5.90
CA SER A 415 -1.64 6.62 -5.17
C SER A 415 -1.73 5.14 -4.77
N LEU A 416 -1.41 4.22 -5.68
CA LEU A 416 -1.42 2.78 -5.36
C LEU A 416 -0.47 2.45 -4.20
N LEU A 417 0.71 3.08 -4.19
CA LEU A 417 1.71 2.91 -3.14
C LEU A 417 1.25 3.48 -1.80
N ASP A 418 0.43 4.53 -1.80
CA ASP A 418 -0.24 5.06 -0.61
C ASP A 418 -1.14 3.99 0.02
N ALA A 419 -2.05 3.42 -0.78
CA ALA A 419 -2.97 2.38 -0.33
C ALA A 419 -2.22 1.13 0.18
N LEU A 420 -1.15 0.72 -0.51
CA LEU A 420 -0.30 -0.38 -0.06
C LEU A 420 0.34 -0.06 1.29
N ALA A 421 0.90 1.12 1.47
CA ALA A 421 1.53 1.53 2.72
C ALA A 421 0.52 1.55 3.88
N GLN A 422 -0.66 2.11 3.65
CA GLN A 422 -1.76 2.15 4.60
C GLN A 422 -2.18 0.75 5.07
N CYS A 423 -2.38 -0.21 4.15
CA CYS A 423 -2.71 -1.59 4.54
C CYS A 423 -1.58 -2.26 5.33
N VAL A 424 -0.34 -2.12 4.87
CA VAL A 424 0.81 -2.70 5.58
C VAL A 424 0.92 -2.13 7.00
N GLU A 425 0.75 -0.81 7.15
CA GLU A 425 0.83 -0.15 8.45
C GLU A 425 -0.30 -0.53 9.38
N SER A 426 -1.52 -0.64 8.87
CA SER A 426 -2.68 -1.11 9.64
C SER A 426 -2.48 -2.54 10.14
N THR A 427 -1.73 -3.37 9.41
CA THR A 427 -1.44 -4.76 9.81
C THR A 427 -0.57 -4.85 11.07
N TRP A 428 0.37 -3.92 11.28
CA TRP A 428 1.28 -3.92 12.43
C TRP A 428 1.03 -2.81 13.45
N ALA A 429 0.01 -1.96 13.24
CA ALA A 429 -0.31 -0.87 14.15
C ALA A 429 -0.57 -1.39 15.58
N LYS A 430 -0.30 -0.56 16.59
CA LYS A 430 -0.63 -0.91 17.98
C LYS A 430 -2.13 -1.15 18.17
N ASP A 431 -2.93 -0.32 17.51
CA ASP A 431 -4.39 -0.38 17.58
C ASP A 431 -4.98 -1.35 16.52
N ALA A 432 -4.17 -2.24 15.94
CA ALA A 432 -4.63 -3.21 14.95
C ALA A 432 -5.64 -4.20 15.55
N THR A 433 -6.85 -4.21 15.00
CA THR A 433 -7.92 -5.16 15.31
C THR A 433 -8.02 -6.25 14.24
N ALA A 434 -8.67 -7.38 14.55
CA ALA A 434 -8.95 -8.42 13.56
C ALA A 434 -9.69 -7.87 12.32
N GLN A 435 -10.61 -6.93 12.54
CA GLN A 435 -11.35 -6.25 11.47
C GLN A 435 -10.43 -5.39 10.60
N SER A 436 -9.59 -4.54 11.21
CA SER A 436 -8.65 -3.70 10.45
C SER A 436 -7.65 -4.53 9.63
N LYS A 437 -7.15 -5.64 10.21
CA LYS A 437 -6.30 -6.61 9.53
C LYS A 437 -7.02 -7.31 8.39
N GLY A 438 -8.31 -7.60 8.54
CA GLY A 438 -9.17 -8.13 7.49
C GLY A 438 -9.26 -7.18 6.28
N TYR A 439 -9.55 -5.89 6.53
CA TYR A 439 -9.55 -4.87 5.47
C TYR A 439 -8.17 -4.70 4.84
N ALA A 440 -7.11 -4.63 5.64
CA ALA A 440 -5.73 -4.51 5.16
C ALA A 440 -5.31 -5.69 4.27
N ARG A 441 -5.60 -6.93 4.71
CA ARG A 441 -5.37 -8.17 3.94
C ARG A 441 -6.10 -8.10 2.60
N ARG A 442 -7.39 -7.78 2.61
CA ARG A 442 -8.18 -7.71 1.38
C ARG A 442 -7.65 -6.66 0.41
N GLY A 443 -7.28 -5.48 0.91
CA GLY A 443 -6.66 -4.43 0.11
C GLY A 443 -5.33 -4.88 -0.50
N LEU A 444 -4.46 -5.53 0.29
CA LEU A 444 -3.17 -6.02 -0.21
C LEU A 444 -3.30 -7.12 -1.26
N GLU A 445 -4.19 -8.09 -1.06
CA GLU A 445 -4.48 -9.14 -2.04
C GLU A 445 -4.94 -8.53 -3.38
N LEU A 446 -5.91 -7.62 -3.33
CA LEU A 446 -6.38 -6.91 -4.53
C LEU A 446 -5.27 -6.12 -5.22
N ILE A 447 -4.40 -5.44 -4.47
CA ILE A 447 -3.24 -4.73 -5.03
C ILE A 447 -2.28 -5.71 -5.70
N LEU A 448 -1.90 -6.78 -5.02
CA LEU A 448 -0.90 -7.75 -5.51
C LEU A 448 -1.39 -8.49 -6.76
N ASP A 449 -2.67 -8.87 -6.79
CA ASP A 449 -3.27 -9.59 -7.92
C ASP A 449 -3.45 -8.72 -9.16
N ASN A 450 -3.65 -7.40 -8.98
CA ASN A 450 -4.02 -6.49 -10.07
C ASN A 450 -2.93 -5.46 -10.39
N PHE A 451 -1.79 -5.49 -9.71
CA PHE A 451 -0.68 -4.57 -9.93
C PHE A 451 -0.24 -4.52 -11.41
N PHE A 452 0.05 -5.68 -12.00
CA PHE A 452 0.52 -5.76 -13.38
C PHE A 452 -0.52 -5.28 -14.41
N PRO A 453 -1.76 -5.82 -14.44
CA PRO A 453 -2.75 -5.37 -15.41
C PRO A 453 -3.11 -3.88 -15.26
N TYR A 454 -3.09 -3.33 -14.04
CA TYR A 454 -3.36 -1.91 -13.80
C TYR A 454 -2.36 -0.95 -14.48
N PHE A 455 -1.11 -1.36 -14.69
CA PHE A 455 -0.06 -0.55 -15.34
C PHE A 455 0.30 -1.03 -16.76
N HIS A 456 -0.23 -2.15 -17.23
CA HIS A 456 0.21 -2.75 -18.48
C HIS A 456 -0.24 -1.94 -19.70
N LYS A 457 0.69 -1.15 -20.28
CA LYS A 457 0.39 -0.31 -21.46
C LYS A 457 0.08 -1.09 -22.74
N GLY A 458 0.44 -2.38 -22.82
CA GLY A 458 0.28 -3.20 -24.03
C GLY A 458 -1.15 -3.68 -24.30
N THR A 459 -2.06 -3.62 -23.32
CA THR A 459 -3.45 -4.12 -23.42
C THR A 459 -4.50 -3.01 -23.38
N GLY A 460 -4.10 -1.75 -23.21
CA GLY A 460 -5.03 -0.63 -23.00
C GLY A 460 -5.47 -0.47 -21.55
N PHE A 461 -6.48 0.38 -21.31
CA PHE A 461 -7.06 0.61 -19.97
C PHE A 461 -7.91 -0.59 -19.55
N ASP A 462 -7.42 -1.34 -18.56
CA ASP A 462 -8.15 -2.46 -17.97
C ASP A 462 -9.11 -1.97 -16.88
N VAL A 463 -10.40 -1.93 -17.20
CA VAL A 463 -11.47 -1.44 -16.31
C VAL A 463 -11.58 -2.31 -15.07
N GLU A 464 -11.46 -3.63 -15.20
CA GLU A 464 -11.68 -4.56 -14.09
C GLU A 464 -10.50 -4.58 -13.13
N ALA A 465 -9.27 -4.59 -13.64
CA ALA A 465 -8.09 -4.40 -12.79
C ALA A 465 -8.14 -3.03 -12.09
N THR A 466 -8.59 -1.98 -12.78
CA THR A 466 -8.72 -0.63 -12.18
C THR A 466 -9.79 -0.60 -11.10
N ARG A 467 -10.95 -1.25 -11.31
CA ARG A 467 -12.01 -1.40 -10.29
C ARG A 467 -11.47 -2.07 -9.04
N ARG A 468 -10.73 -3.17 -9.20
CA ARG A 468 -10.14 -3.92 -8.09
C ARG A 468 -9.10 -3.11 -7.32
N ILE A 469 -8.29 -2.31 -8.01
CA ILE A 469 -7.34 -1.39 -7.37
C ILE A 469 -8.05 -0.24 -6.66
N GLN A 470 -9.11 0.32 -7.23
CA GLN A 470 -9.91 1.35 -6.57
C GLN A 470 -10.60 0.81 -5.31
N LEU A 471 -11.16 -0.39 -5.37
CA LEU A 471 -11.68 -1.10 -4.21
C LEU A 471 -10.58 -1.39 -3.17
N ALA A 472 -9.37 -1.70 -3.59
CA ALA A 472 -8.26 -1.89 -2.67
C ALA A 472 -7.88 -0.61 -1.91
N ALA A 473 -7.92 0.56 -2.57
CA ALA A 473 -7.72 1.85 -1.94
C ALA A 473 -8.86 2.22 -0.98
N ASN A 474 -10.08 1.81 -1.29
CA ASN A 474 -11.19 1.93 -0.35
C ASN A 474 -10.93 1.09 0.91
N TYR A 475 -10.53 -0.18 0.76
CA TYR A 475 -10.16 -1.04 1.89
C TYR A 475 -8.97 -0.51 2.69
N SER A 476 -7.98 0.13 2.04
CA SER A 476 -6.87 0.76 2.77
C SER A 476 -7.36 1.90 3.64
N GLY A 477 -8.27 2.74 3.12
CA GLY A 477 -9.00 3.77 3.87
C GLY A 477 -9.75 3.19 5.06
N ARG A 478 -10.51 2.12 4.85
CA ARG A 478 -11.23 1.41 5.93
C ARG A 478 -10.28 0.89 7.01
N ALA A 479 -9.15 0.32 6.63
CA ALA A 479 -8.16 -0.17 7.59
C ALA A 479 -7.60 0.96 8.46
N ILE A 480 -7.15 2.05 7.84
CA ILE A 480 -6.58 3.20 8.59
C ILE A 480 -7.63 4.05 9.31
N ASN A 481 -8.91 3.94 8.94
CA ASN A 481 -9.99 4.57 9.69
C ASN A 481 -10.06 4.05 11.13
N LEU A 482 -9.79 2.75 11.31
CA LEU A 482 -9.77 2.09 12.61
C LEU A 482 -8.42 2.25 13.31
N THR A 483 -7.31 2.05 12.58
CA THR A 483 -5.99 1.96 13.22
C THR A 483 -5.22 3.26 13.21
N LYS A 484 -5.60 4.26 12.43
CA LYS A 484 -4.71 5.35 11.98
C LYS A 484 -3.47 4.76 11.25
N THR A 485 -2.49 5.61 10.97
CA THR A 485 -1.21 5.21 10.35
C THR A 485 -0.10 5.15 11.40
N THR A 486 1.11 4.78 10.98
CA THR A 486 2.29 4.61 11.84
C THR A 486 3.46 5.48 11.35
N ALA A 487 4.69 5.13 11.73
CA ALA A 487 5.90 5.88 11.40
C ALA A 487 6.11 6.20 9.92
N PRO A 488 5.85 5.31 8.94
CA PRO A 488 6.02 5.64 7.53
C PRO A 488 5.23 6.88 7.09
N HIS A 489 3.93 6.97 7.40
CA HIS A 489 3.16 8.16 7.06
C HIS A 489 3.64 9.40 7.82
N ALA A 490 3.99 9.26 9.11
CA ALA A 490 4.53 10.38 9.88
C ALA A 490 5.81 10.96 9.26
N MET A 491 6.68 10.09 8.73
CA MET A 491 7.91 10.47 8.03
C MET A 491 7.67 11.03 6.62
N SER A 492 6.64 10.55 5.93
CA SER A 492 6.36 10.96 4.55
C SER A 492 6.03 12.47 4.38
N TYR A 493 5.57 13.12 5.46
CA TYR A 493 5.11 14.52 5.37
C TYR A 493 6.24 15.49 5.07
N GLY A 494 7.41 15.34 5.70
CA GLY A 494 8.56 16.19 5.41
C GLY A 494 9.01 16.05 3.95
N LEU A 495 8.98 14.82 3.43
CA LEU A 495 9.29 14.52 2.02
C LEU A 495 8.29 15.16 1.05
N THR A 496 7.02 15.23 1.42
CA THR A 496 5.97 15.87 0.62
C THR A 496 6.13 17.39 0.64
N SER A 497 6.20 17.99 1.83
CA SER A 497 6.17 19.44 2.02
C SER A 497 7.46 20.15 1.57
N HIS A 498 8.63 19.56 1.82
CA HIS A 498 9.91 20.21 1.52
C HIS A 498 10.46 19.86 0.13
N TYR A 499 10.08 18.71 -0.44
CA TYR A 499 10.67 18.19 -1.69
C TYR A 499 9.65 17.96 -2.81
N GLY A 500 8.37 18.27 -2.59
CA GLY A 500 7.34 18.23 -3.64
C GLY A 500 6.99 16.84 -4.15
N LEU A 501 7.34 15.77 -3.42
CA LEU A 501 6.94 14.41 -3.78
C LEU A 501 5.44 14.22 -3.58
N ALA A 502 4.80 13.45 -4.45
CA ALA A 502 3.45 12.97 -4.18
C ALA A 502 3.42 12.15 -2.89
N HIS A 503 2.37 12.32 -2.09
CA HIS A 503 2.26 11.73 -0.75
C HIS A 503 2.54 10.22 -0.71
N GLY A 504 1.88 9.43 -1.55
CA GLY A 504 2.08 7.98 -1.58
C GLY A 504 3.47 7.54 -2.04
N HIS A 505 4.16 8.34 -2.87
CA HIS A 505 5.57 8.08 -3.18
C HIS A 505 6.44 8.26 -1.92
N ALA A 506 6.23 9.36 -1.19
CA ALA A 506 6.90 9.61 0.07
C ALA A 506 6.57 8.54 1.13
N ALA A 507 5.30 8.13 1.25
CA ALA A 507 4.84 7.10 2.18
C ALA A 507 5.52 5.76 1.89
N ALA A 508 5.59 5.33 0.63
CA ALA A 508 6.25 4.07 0.29
C ALA A 508 7.77 4.09 0.47
N LEU A 509 8.43 5.23 0.22
CA LEU A 509 9.85 5.42 0.56
C LEU A 509 10.06 5.24 2.07
N SER A 510 9.28 5.94 2.90
CA SER A 510 9.36 5.80 4.36
C SER A 510 9.00 4.40 4.84
N LEU A 511 8.00 3.75 4.23
CA LEU A 511 7.56 2.39 4.55
C LEU A 511 8.70 1.40 4.35
N ARG A 512 9.39 1.51 3.21
CA ARG A 512 10.52 0.66 2.88
C ARG A 512 11.63 0.73 3.93
N ALA A 513 11.86 1.89 4.52
CA ALA A 513 12.81 2.07 5.60
C ALA A 513 12.35 1.41 6.90
N VAL A 514 11.16 1.79 7.35
CA VAL A 514 10.61 1.38 8.65
C VAL A 514 10.39 -0.13 8.67
N TRP A 515 9.90 -0.72 7.59
CA TRP A 515 9.73 -2.17 7.48
C TRP A 515 11.07 -2.90 7.64
N GLY A 516 12.15 -2.38 7.03
CA GLY A 516 13.49 -2.94 7.20
C GLY A 516 13.99 -2.88 8.66
N TYR A 517 13.68 -1.79 9.35
CA TYR A 517 13.95 -1.65 10.79
C TYR A 517 13.12 -2.62 11.63
N TYR A 518 11.82 -2.75 11.37
CA TYR A 518 10.92 -3.67 12.07
C TYR A 518 11.31 -5.14 11.91
N ILE A 519 11.81 -5.55 10.74
CA ILE A 519 12.38 -6.89 10.57
C ILE A 519 13.57 -7.10 11.52
N ALA A 520 14.47 -6.12 11.63
CA ALA A 520 15.63 -6.23 12.52
C ALA A 520 15.21 -6.30 13.99
N VAL A 521 14.23 -5.49 14.41
CA VAL A 521 13.67 -5.52 15.77
C VAL A 521 13.01 -6.87 16.06
N ALA A 522 12.24 -7.41 15.10
CA ALA A 522 11.59 -8.70 15.24
C ALA A 522 12.59 -9.88 15.31
N GLU A 523 13.73 -9.79 14.64
CA GLU A 523 14.80 -10.81 14.66
C GLU A 523 15.67 -10.74 15.93
N ASP A 524 15.97 -9.52 16.42
CA ASP A 524 16.86 -9.29 17.56
C ASP A 524 16.11 -9.20 18.91
N GLY A 525 14.79 -8.97 18.90
CA GLY A 525 13.97 -8.66 20.08
C GLY A 525 13.46 -9.88 20.86
N GLY A 526 13.13 -9.66 22.14
CA GLY A 526 12.57 -10.67 23.04
C GLY A 526 11.05 -10.90 22.84
N PRO A 527 10.34 -11.40 23.87
CA PRO A 527 8.89 -11.59 23.86
C PRO A 527 8.10 -10.32 23.52
N GLU A 528 8.61 -9.14 23.87
CA GLU A 528 8.01 -7.84 23.54
C GLU A 528 7.85 -7.59 22.03
N ALA A 529 8.58 -8.30 21.18
CA ALA A 529 8.48 -8.24 19.73
C ALA A 529 7.52 -9.29 19.12
N ASP A 530 6.85 -10.12 19.94
CA ASP A 530 5.94 -11.19 19.48
C ASP A 530 4.83 -10.66 18.55
N GLY A 531 4.16 -9.57 18.94
CA GLY A 531 3.09 -8.97 18.13
C GLY A 531 3.56 -8.47 16.77
N LEU A 532 4.77 -7.89 16.72
CA LEU A 532 5.40 -7.47 15.47
C LEU A 532 5.79 -8.68 14.62
N ARG A 533 6.36 -9.74 15.23
CA ARG A 533 6.69 -10.99 14.52
C ARG A 533 5.46 -11.61 13.88
N GLN A 534 4.33 -11.67 14.59
CA GLN A 534 3.08 -12.18 14.03
C GLN A 534 2.59 -11.33 12.85
N SER A 535 2.59 -10.01 12.99
CA SER A 535 2.19 -9.09 11.92
C SER A 535 3.08 -9.23 10.68
N LEU A 536 4.39 -9.44 10.86
CA LEU A 536 5.31 -9.72 9.76
C LEU A 536 5.08 -11.09 9.11
N LEU A 537 4.65 -12.11 9.86
CA LEU A 537 4.26 -13.41 9.32
C LEU A 537 2.98 -13.32 8.49
N GLU A 538 1.98 -12.58 8.97
CA GLU A 538 0.75 -12.29 8.22
C GLU A 538 1.08 -11.58 6.90
N LEU A 539 1.96 -10.58 6.92
CA LEU A 539 2.41 -9.91 5.69
C LEU A 539 3.17 -10.86 4.75
N ASN A 540 3.95 -11.82 5.27
CA ASN A 540 4.61 -12.84 4.44
C ASN A 540 3.61 -13.71 3.70
N GLU A 541 2.57 -14.16 4.42
CA GLU A 541 1.47 -14.95 3.88
C GLU A 541 0.74 -14.19 2.77
N ILE A 542 0.31 -12.95 3.05
CA ILE A 542 -0.40 -12.08 2.10
C ILE A 542 0.45 -11.83 0.86
N PHE A 543 1.74 -11.53 1.04
CA PHE A 543 2.65 -11.33 -0.07
C PHE A 543 3.07 -12.65 -0.75
N GLY A 544 2.64 -13.83 -0.28
CA GLY A 544 2.97 -15.13 -0.86
C GLY A 544 4.47 -15.41 -0.89
N VAL A 545 5.18 -15.06 0.19
CA VAL A 545 6.64 -15.18 0.29
C VAL A 545 7.05 -15.77 1.65
N PRO A 546 8.20 -16.47 1.75
CA PRO A 546 8.58 -17.13 2.99
C PRO A 546 9.16 -16.18 4.06
N THR A 547 9.55 -14.95 3.70
CA THR A 547 10.20 -14.03 4.63
C THR A 547 9.86 -12.56 4.36
N ALA A 548 9.90 -11.73 5.41
CA ALA A 548 9.58 -10.31 5.31
C ALA A 548 10.53 -9.53 4.40
N ARG A 549 11.79 -10.00 4.28
CA ARG A 549 12.75 -9.43 3.32
C ARG A 549 12.36 -9.68 1.87
N ARG A 550 11.68 -10.79 1.57
CA ARG A 550 11.13 -11.06 0.23
C ARG A 550 9.89 -10.21 -0.03
N ALA A 551 9.08 -9.93 0.99
CA ALA A 551 7.93 -9.00 0.88
C ALA A 551 8.41 -7.58 0.56
N ILE A 552 9.43 -7.09 1.28
CA ILE A 552 10.12 -5.85 0.95
C ILE A 552 10.69 -5.86 -0.48
N GLY A 553 11.25 -6.99 -0.94
CA GLY A 553 11.74 -7.10 -2.31
C GLY A 553 10.66 -6.89 -3.38
N LYS A 554 9.40 -7.25 -3.09
CA LYS A 554 8.26 -6.93 -3.96
C LYS A 554 7.95 -5.43 -3.95
N LEU A 555 8.00 -4.77 -2.79
CA LEU A 555 7.86 -3.32 -2.66
C LEU A 555 8.97 -2.56 -3.43
N ASP A 556 10.23 -3.01 -3.32
CA ASP A 556 11.38 -2.43 -4.02
C ASP A 556 11.20 -2.48 -5.55
N ALA A 557 10.66 -3.56 -6.09
CA ALA A 557 10.39 -3.67 -7.52
C ALA A 557 9.40 -2.60 -8.04
N ILE A 558 8.49 -2.13 -7.19
CA ILE A 558 7.52 -1.09 -7.50
C ILE A 558 8.16 0.29 -7.35
N LEU A 559 8.82 0.54 -6.22
CA LEU A 559 9.53 1.79 -5.92
C LEU A 559 10.60 2.13 -6.97
N ASP A 560 11.28 1.12 -7.52
CA ASP A 560 12.30 1.29 -8.56
C ASP A 560 11.78 1.96 -9.85
N THR A 561 10.46 1.99 -10.04
CA THR A 561 9.79 2.62 -11.19
C THR A 561 9.44 4.10 -10.97
N LEU A 562 9.68 4.64 -9.78
CA LEU A 562 9.51 6.04 -9.41
C LEU A 562 10.89 6.70 -9.25
N HIS A 563 11.06 7.89 -9.81
CA HIS A 563 12.31 8.64 -9.76
C HIS A 563 12.31 9.66 -8.61
N LEU A 564 13.48 9.89 -8.03
CA LEU A 564 13.73 10.89 -7.01
C LEU A 564 14.93 11.72 -7.46
N ASP A 565 14.69 12.97 -7.86
CA ASP A 565 15.71 13.84 -8.47
C ASP A 565 16.19 14.98 -7.54
N ALA A 566 15.88 14.90 -6.23
CA ALA A 566 16.17 15.96 -5.26
C ALA A 566 17.29 15.57 -4.28
N ALA A 567 18.21 16.50 -4.01
CA ALA A 567 19.12 16.42 -2.87
C ALA A 567 18.33 16.72 -1.58
N ILE A 568 18.40 15.82 -0.59
CA ILE A 568 17.55 15.86 0.60
C ILE A 568 18.40 16.09 1.86
N ASP A 569 17.98 17.07 2.65
CA ASP A 569 18.43 17.35 4.01
C ASP A 569 17.70 16.43 5.01
N VAL A 570 18.45 15.50 5.60
CA VAL A 570 17.93 14.53 6.58
C VAL A 570 17.67 15.17 7.94
N ASP A 571 18.45 16.17 8.34
CA ASP A 571 18.30 16.84 9.63
C ASP A 571 16.94 17.54 9.71
N GLN A 572 16.59 18.27 8.64
CA GLN A 572 15.28 18.91 8.51
C GLN A 572 14.14 17.89 8.59
N LEU A 573 14.28 16.74 7.91
CA LEU A 573 13.24 15.70 7.89
C LEU A 573 13.03 15.03 9.25
N VAL A 574 14.09 14.80 10.03
CA VAL A 574 13.97 14.21 11.36
C VAL A 574 13.31 15.19 12.34
N GLY A 575 13.71 16.46 12.29
CA GLY A 575 13.13 17.50 13.16
C GLY A 575 11.65 17.78 12.88
N GLY A 576 11.17 17.52 11.66
CA GLY A 576 9.78 17.73 11.27
C GLY A 576 8.82 16.56 11.53
N VAL A 577 9.27 15.42 12.05
CA VAL A 577 8.38 14.28 12.32
C VAL A 577 7.55 14.54 13.58
N ASN A 578 6.23 14.53 13.45
CA ASN A 578 5.31 14.70 14.57
C ASN A 578 5.35 13.46 15.50
N ALA A 579 5.74 13.66 16.76
CA ALA A 579 5.91 12.60 17.75
C ALA A 579 4.59 11.90 18.15
N GLU A 580 3.46 12.62 18.15
CA GLU A 580 2.13 12.05 18.44
C GLU A 580 1.78 10.98 17.42
N ARG A 581 2.08 11.22 16.14
CA ARG A 581 1.83 10.27 15.04
C ARG A 581 2.72 9.04 15.08
N LEU A 582 3.87 9.11 15.76
CA LEU A 582 4.70 7.94 16.02
C LEU A 582 4.09 7.02 17.09
N GLY A 583 3.18 7.54 17.92
CA GLY A 583 2.62 6.83 19.07
C GLY A 583 1.99 5.48 18.73
N ASN A 584 1.35 5.37 17.57
CA ASN A 584 0.68 4.15 17.08
C ASN A 584 1.63 3.12 16.43
N SER A 585 2.91 3.44 16.28
CA SER A 585 3.91 2.51 15.77
C SER A 585 4.15 1.36 16.76
N PRO A 586 4.22 0.08 16.32
CA PRO A 586 4.43 -1.07 17.23
C PRO A 586 5.77 -0.99 17.98
N VAL A 587 6.75 -0.30 17.39
CA VAL A 587 8.05 -0.05 18.00
C VAL A 587 8.25 1.46 18.12
N PRO A 588 8.62 2.00 19.30
CA PRO A 588 9.01 3.40 19.45
C PRO A 588 10.23 3.72 18.58
N LEU A 589 10.23 4.86 17.88
CA LEU A 589 11.39 5.33 17.09
C LEU A 589 11.99 6.58 17.72
N THR A 590 13.29 6.57 17.97
CA THR A 590 14.05 7.75 18.39
C THR A 590 14.43 8.63 17.18
N PRO A 591 14.82 9.91 17.37
CA PRO A 591 15.37 10.73 16.28
C PRO A 591 16.55 10.07 15.55
N ALA A 592 17.35 9.26 16.26
CA ALA A 592 18.44 8.49 15.67
C ALA A 592 17.93 7.33 14.79
N ASP A 593 16.81 6.70 15.14
CA ASP A 593 16.14 5.70 14.30
C ASP A 593 15.57 6.34 13.03
N LEU A 594 14.88 7.47 13.18
CA LEU A 594 14.31 8.23 12.06
C LEU A 594 15.40 8.68 11.09
N ARG A 595 16.52 9.20 11.59
CA ARG A 595 17.69 9.56 10.77
C ARG A 595 18.19 8.37 9.97
N ARG A 596 18.43 7.23 10.64
CA ARG A 596 18.89 6.01 9.96
C ARG A 596 17.92 5.56 8.88
N ALA A 597 16.62 5.64 9.15
CA ALA A 597 15.57 5.30 8.22
C ALA A 597 15.58 6.21 6.97
N TYR A 598 15.67 7.54 7.14
CA TYR A 598 15.80 8.48 6.01
C TYR A 598 17.10 8.28 5.22
N GLU A 599 18.25 8.20 5.90
CA GLU A 599 19.56 8.00 5.24
C GLU A 599 19.57 6.72 4.39
N HIS A 600 18.99 5.64 4.90
CA HIS A 600 18.86 4.35 4.21
C HIS A 600 17.94 4.43 2.99
N THR A 601 16.83 5.15 3.10
CA THR A 601 15.79 5.27 2.06
C THR A 601 16.23 6.14 0.90
N LEU A 602 16.90 7.25 1.20
CA LEU A 602 17.23 8.29 0.23
C LEU A 602 18.58 8.04 -0.45
N GLY A 603 19.18 6.87 -0.24
CA GLY A 603 20.47 6.51 -0.82
C GLY A 603 21.65 7.33 -0.30
N LEU A 604 21.44 8.15 0.74
CA LEU A 604 22.48 8.92 1.44
C LEU A 604 23.33 8.02 2.35
N ARG A 605 22.85 6.80 2.62
CA ARG A 605 23.64 5.62 2.95
C ARG A 605 23.19 4.47 2.06
N SER A 606 24.13 3.76 1.44
CA SER A 606 23.80 2.58 0.63
C SER A 606 23.10 1.51 1.49
N SER A 607 21.83 1.27 1.14
CA SER A 607 20.94 0.20 1.58
C SER A 607 21.54 -0.83 2.55
N ALA A 608 21.05 -0.83 3.79
CA ALA A 608 21.12 -1.90 4.77
C ALA A 608 20.76 -3.26 4.16
N THR A 609 21.83 -4.01 3.91
CA THR A 609 21.84 -5.46 3.97
C THR A 609 21.86 -5.86 5.46
N PRO A 610 21.08 -6.87 5.85
CA PRO A 610 20.86 -7.29 7.22
C PRO A 610 22.12 -7.54 8.08
N ARG A 611 21.95 -7.17 9.36
CA ARG A 611 22.96 -6.88 10.39
C ARG A 611 23.90 -8.05 10.77
N ARG A 612 23.66 -9.28 10.32
CA ARG A 612 24.49 -10.45 10.65
C ARG A 612 25.68 -10.67 9.71
N TYR A 613 25.65 -10.15 8.48
CA TYR A 613 26.79 -10.25 7.55
C TYR A 613 27.76 -9.05 7.67
N ARG A 614 27.27 -7.87 8.10
CA ARG A 614 28.10 -6.65 8.20
C ARG A 614 28.93 -6.55 9.48
N ARG A 615 28.55 -7.23 10.56
CA ARG A 615 29.39 -7.29 11.77
C ARG A 615 30.70 -8.07 11.57
N GLN A 616 30.86 -8.80 10.47
CA GLN A 616 32.13 -9.43 10.13
C GLN A 616 33.05 -8.59 9.22
N GLN A 617 32.59 -7.50 8.60
CA GLN A 617 33.42 -6.80 7.60
C GLN A 617 33.37 -5.25 7.59
N ALA A 618 32.50 -4.57 8.33
CA ALA A 618 32.58 -3.10 8.43
C ALA A 618 33.71 -2.70 9.40
N GLY A 619 34.82 -2.21 8.82
CA GLY A 619 36.08 -1.86 9.51
C GLY A 619 37.33 -2.52 8.93
N ARG A 620 37.19 -3.38 7.91
CA ARG A 620 38.26 -4.28 7.47
C ARG A 620 38.78 -4.04 6.06
N TYR A 621 38.10 -3.31 5.15
CA TYR A 621 38.59 -3.11 3.77
C TYR A 621 38.29 -1.70 3.23
N GLU A 622 39.30 -1.04 2.61
CA GLU A 622 39.24 0.25 1.92
C GLU A 622 39.39 0.06 0.40
N LYS A 623 38.74 0.87 -0.44
CA LYS A 623 38.93 0.75 -1.89
C LYS A 623 40.34 1.23 -2.27
N ILE A 624 41.03 0.54 -3.20
CA ILE A 624 42.40 0.94 -3.58
C ILE A 624 42.43 2.39 -4.11
N ALA A 625 43.43 3.17 -3.67
CA ALA A 625 43.70 4.49 -4.21
C ALA A 625 44.80 4.38 -5.27
N HIS A 626 44.96 5.41 -6.10
CA HIS A 626 45.98 5.41 -7.18
C HIS A 626 47.42 5.15 -6.65
N ARG A 627 47.71 5.50 -5.39
CA ARG A 627 49.00 5.20 -4.74
C ARG A 627 49.26 3.71 -4.52
N ASP A 628 48.20 2.89 -4.47
CA ASP A 628 48.28 1.46 -4.20
C ASP A 628 48.47 0.62 -5.48
N VAL A 629 48.23 1.21 -6.66
CA VAL A 629 48.27 0.55 -7.96
C VAL A 629 49.64 -0.08 -8.28
N PRO A 630 50.79 0.59 -8.06
CA PRO A 630 52.10 -0.03 -8.36
C PRO A 630 52.40 -1.30 -7.56
N GLU A 631 51.90 -1.39 -6.32
CA GLU A 631 52.09 -2.58 -5.50
C GLU A 631 51.19 -3.74 -5.95
N LEU A 632 49.95 -3.45 -6.35
CA LEU A 632 49.07 -4.45 -6.97
C LEU A 632 49.66 -4.98 -8.28
N GLN A 633 50.17 -4.10 -9.14
CA GLN A 633 50.84 -4.46 -10.39
C GLN A 633 52.03 -5.38 -10.17
N ALA A 634 52.80 -5.19 -9.09
CA ALA A 634 53.91 -6.08 -8.74
C ALA A 634 53.44 -7.51 -8.41
N TYR A 635 52.30 -7.66 -7.72
CA TYR A 635 51.71 -8.98 -7.46
C TYR A 635 51.17 -9.63 -8.74
N GLU A 636 50.49 -8.87 -9.59
CA GLU A 636 49.98 -9.39 -10.86
C GLU A 636 51.11 -9.77 -11.81
N LEU A 637 52.22 -9.02 -11.81
CA LEU A 637 53.43 -9.36 -12.54
C LEU A 637 54.05 -10.67 -12.04
N GLN A 638 54.02 -10.93 -10.74
CA GLN A 638 54.46 -12.22 -10.18
C GLN A 638 53.59 -13.36 -10.68
N VAL A 639 52.26 -13.20 -10.63
CA VAL A 639 51.31 -14.20 -11.17
C VAL A 639 51.57 -14.44 -12.65
N LEU A 640 51.75 -13.39 -13.44
CA LEU A 640 52.05 -13.49 -14.87
C LEU A 640 53.37 -14.22 -15.14
N LYS A 641 54.42 -13.96 -14.35
CA LYS A 641 55.72 -14.62 -14.48
C LYS A 641 55.61 -16.14 -14.25
N GLU A 642 54.96 -16.54 -13.16
CA GLU A 642 54.80 -17.96 -12.83
C GLU A 642 53.88 -18.67 -13.84
N PHE A 643 52.84 -17.98 -14.32
CA PHE A 643 51.96 -18.49 -15.36
C PHE A 643 52.68 -18.63 -16.71
N ASP A 644 53.55 -17.68 -17.08
CA ASP A 644 54.36 -17.74 -18.29
C ASP A 644 55.32 -18.93 -18.29
N GLU A 645 56.01 -19.14 -17.16
CA GLU A 645 56.90 -20.29 -16.96
C GLU A 645 56.14 -21.62 -17.03
N PHE A 646 54.96 -21.67 -16.40
CA PHE A 646 54.07 -22.83 -16.47
C PHE A 646 53.62 -23.12 -17.90
N CYS A 647 53.17 -22.11 -18.64
CA CYS A 647 52.74 -22.25 -20.03
C CYS A 647 53.90 -22.71 -20.92
N THR A 648 55.09 -22.13 -20.73
CA THR A 648 56.30 -22.50 -21.48
C THR A 648 56.68 -23.96 -21.23
N THR A 649 56.64 -24.39 -19.97
CA THR A 649 56.98 -25.76 -19.56
C THR A 649 56.02 -26.80 -20.14
N HIS A 650 54.72 -26.47 -20.22
CA HIS A 650 53.67 -27.39 -20.68
C HIS A 650 53.31 -27.22 -22.17
N GLY A 651 54.02 -26.33 -22.88
CA GLY A 651 53.75 -26.02 -24.28
C GLY A 651 52.30 -25.52 -24.49
N LEU A 652 51.85 -24.61 -23.64
CA LEU A 652 50.57 -23.91 -23.76
C LEU A 652 50.81 -22.54 -24.39
N ARG A 653 50.03 -22.21 -25.42
CA ARG A 653 50.07 -20.87 -26.02
C ARG A 653 49.15 -19.93 -25.28
N TYR A 654 49.65 -18.75 -24.95
CA TYR A 654 48.84 -17.62 -24.52
C TYR A 654 49.45 -16.33 -25.08
N TYR A 655 48.67 -15.26 -25.06
CA TYR A 655 49.11 -13.94 -25.50
C TYR A 655 48.57 -12.88 -24.54
N LEU A 656 49.28 -11.79 -24.32
CA LEU A 656 48.65 -10.61 -23.72
C LEU A 656 47.52 -10.11 -24.62
N SER A 657 46.49 -9.53 -24.02
CA SER A 657 45.30 -9.06 -24.70
C SER A 657 44.89 -7.66 -24.24
N GLU A 658 44.02 -7.02 -25.04
CA GLU A 658 43.35 -5.77 -24.70
C GLU A 658 44.29 -4.70 -24.09
N GLY A 659 44.02 -4.25 -22.86
CA GLY A 659 44.76 -3.19 -22.17
C GLY A 659 46.21 -3.57 -21.89
N SER A 660 46.46 -4.82 -21.51
CA SER A 660 47.81 -5.31 -21.19
C SER A 660 48.68 -5.45 -22.44
N MET A 661 48.12 -5.88 -23.58
CA MET A 661 48.83 -5.87 -24.86
C MET A 661 49.18 -4.45 -25.31
N LEU A 662 48.26 -3.50 -25.10
CA LEU A 662 48.52 -2.09 -25.35
C LEU A 662 49.62 -1.55 -24.43
N GLY A 663 49.60 -1.93 -23.15
CA GLY A 663 50.66 -1.61 -22.18
C GLY A 663 52.02 -2.10 -22.66
N ALA A 664 52.13 -3.37 -23.04
CA ALA A 664 53.38 -3.96 -23.54
C ALA A 664 53.95 -3.19 -24.74
N ILE A 665 53.10 -2.88 -25.73
CA ILE A 665 53.54 -2.23 -26.98
C ILE A 665 53.83 -0.74 -26.78
N ARG A 666 53.03 -0.03 -25.97
CA ARG A 666 53.11 1.43 -25.81
C ARG A 666 54.04 1.86 -24.69
N HIS A 667 54.07 1.13 -23.58
CA HIS A 667 54.79 1.49 -22.35
C HIS A 667 55.90 0.50 -21.98
N GLY A 668 55.99 -0.65 -22.65
CA GLY A 668 56.94 -1.71 -22.26
C GLY A 668 56.59 -2.37 -20.92
N GLY A 669 55.33 -2.26 -20.48
CA GLY A 669 54.88 -2.61 -19.14
C GLY A 669 53.41 -2.25 -18.91
N PHE A 670 53.00 -2.01 -17.68
CA PHE A 670 51.63 -1.62 -17.38
C PHE A 670 51.28 -0.24 -17.95
N ILE A 671 50.00 -0.02 -18.22
CA ILE A 671 49.48 1.35 -18.29
C ILE A 671 49.47 1.90 -16.85
N PRO A 672 49.96 3.12 -16.55
CA PRO A 672 50.19 3.56 -15.17
C PRO A 672 48.98 3.54 -14.21
N TRP A 673 47.76 3.53 -14.77
CA TRP A 673 46.50 3.51 -14.02
C TRP A 673 45.70 2.21 -14.22
N ASP A 674 46.26 1.19 -14.86
CA ASP A 674 45.63 -0.13 -14.97
C ASP A 674 45.82 -0.93 -13.67
N ASP A 675 44.79 -1.71 -13.32
CA ASP A 675 44.77 -2.61 -12.15
C ASP A 675 44.40 -4.05 -12.51
N ASP A 676 44.61 -4.46 -13.77
CA ASP A 676 44.38 -5.81 -14.26
C ASP A 676 45.43 -6.24 -15.32
N VAL A 677 45.62 -7.56 -15.43
CA VAL A 677 46.37 -8.21 -16.52
C VAL A 677 45.44 -9.14 -17.29
N ASP A 678 45.18 -8.79 -18.55
CA ASP A 678 44.32 -9.53 -19.45
C ASP A 678 45.15 -10.39 -20.42
N CYS A 679 44.98 -11.70 -20.37
CA CYS A 679 45.55 -12.64 -21.33
C CYS A 679 44.46 -13.27 -22.20
N MET A 680 44.84 -13.73 -23.39
CA MET A 680 43.99 -14.55 -24.24
C MET A 680 44.69 -15.84 -24.64
N MET A 681 43.92 -16.92 -24.71
CA MET A 681 44.43 -18.27 -24.92
C MET A 681 43.56 -18.99 -25.98
N PRO A 682 44.16 -19.66 -26.98
CA PRO A 682 43.41 -20.49 -27.92
C PRO A 682 42.63 -21.59 -27.18
N ARG A 683 41.42 -21.91 -27.64
CA ARG A 683 40.53 -22.89 -26.97
C ARG A 683 41.22 -24.20 -26.59
N GLU A 684 41.98 -24.79 -27.50
CA GLU A 684 42.68 -26.06 -27.27
C GLU A 684 43.70 -25.97 -26.12
N ASP A 685 44.45 -24.87 -26.06
CA ASP A 685 45.41 -24.61 -24.98
C ASP A 685 44.69 -24.33 -23.66
N PHE A 686 43.53 -23.67 -23.70
CA PHE A 686 42.70 -23.40 -22.51
C PHE A 686 42.09 -24.67 -21.92
N ASP A 687 41.59 -25.57 -22.77
CA ASP A 687 41.04 -26.84 -22.33
C ASP A 687 42.17 -27.71 -21.71
N ARG A 688 43.36 -27.71 -22.31
CA ARG A 688 44.57 -28.36 -21.73
C ARG A 688 45.00 -27.74 -20.40
N LEU A 689 44.92 -26.41 -20.25
CA LEU A 689 45.21 -25.71 -18.98
C LEU A 689 44.27 -26.19 -17.87
N ILE A 690 42.97 -26.34 -18.17
CA ILE A 690 41.99 -26.84 -17.20
C ILE A 690 42.33 -28.27 -16.78
N ASP A 691 42.67 -29.14 -17.73
CA ASP A 691 43.01 -30.54 -17.44
C ASP A 691 44.28 -30.64 -16.59
N LEU A 692 45.34 -29.91 -16.96
CA LEU A 692 46.57 -29.85 -16.17
C LEU A 692 46.33 -29.30 -14.75
N ALA A 693 45.46 -28.31 -14.59
CA ALA A 693 45.12 -27.78 -13.27
C ALA A 693 44.31 -28.78 -12.43
N LYS A 694 43.38 -29.53 -13.02
CA LYS A 694 42.64 -30.61 -12.34
C LYS A 694 43.56 -31.74 -11.89
N ASP A 695 44.60 -32.02 -12.67
CA ASP A 695 45.62 -33.01 -12.35
C ASP A 695 46.65 -32.49 -11.32
N GLY A 696 46.51 -31.23 -10.86
CA GLY A 696 47.36 -30.64 -9.82
C GLY A 696 48.73 -30.18 -10.32
N ALA A 697 48.92 -30.00 -11.63
CA ALA A 697 50.20 -29.56 -12.20
C ALA A 697 50.48 -28.06 -12.00
N LEU A 698 49.45 -27.26 -11.70
CA LEU A 698 49.60 -25.83 -11.47
C LEU A 698 50.49 -25.57 -10.23
N PRO A 699 51.41 -24.58 -10.25
CA PRO A 699 52.24 -24.25 -9.11
C PRO A 699 51.39 -24.00 -7.85
N PRO A 700 51.81 -24.43 -6.64
CA PRO A 700 51.03 -24.24 -5.40
C PRO A 700 50.73 -22.77 -5.06
N SER A 701 51.53 -21.85 -5.58
CA SER A 701 51.37 -20.40 -5.51
C SER A 701 50.22 -19.86 -6.37
N LEU A 702 49.67 -20.67 -7.27
CA LEU A 702 48.62 -20.29 -8.21
C LEU A 702 47.36 -21.16 -8.04
N ASN A 703 46.20 -20.56 -8.34
CA ASN A 703 44.89 -21.22 -8.38
C ASN A 703 44.18 -20.89 -9.69
N LEU A 704 43.64 -21.89 -10.37
CA LEU A 704 42.78 -21.70 -11.53
C LEU A 704 41.31 -21.63 -11.07
N ASP A 705 40.68 -20.46 -11.23
CA ASP A 705 39.27 -20.22 -10.93
C ASP A 705 38.49 -20.06 -12.24
N CYS A 706 37.78 -21.12 -12.65
CA CYS A 706 36.89 -21.18 -13.80
C CYS A 706 35.65 -22.01 -13.45
N PHE A 707 34.69 -22.16 -14.36
CA PHE A 707 33.46 -22.93 -14.05
C PHE A 707 33.74 -24.39 -13.69
N GLU A 708 34.74 -25.00 -14.34
CA GLU A 708 35.14 -26.40 -14.16
C GLU A 708 35.80 -26.67 -12.81
N THR A 709 36.53 -25.69 -12.26
CA THR A 709 37.15 -25.78 -10.93
C THR A 709 36.26 -25.18 -9.83
N ASN A 710 35.35 -24.28 -10.21
CA ASN A 710 34.44 -23.56 -9.33
C ASN A 710 33.08 -23.33 -10.02
N PRO A 711 32.05 -24.15 -9.75
CA PRO A 711 30.72 -24.00 -10.35
C PRO A 711 29.98 -22.69 -10.04
N LYS A 712 30.51 -21.86 -9.13
CA LYS A 712 30.00 -20.51 -8.82
C LYS A 712 30.71 -19.40 -9.61
N HIS A 713 31.74 -19.74 -10.37
CA HIS A 713 32.40 -18.84 -11.30
C HIS A 713 31.44 -18.48 -12.44
N TRP A 714 31.26 -17.18 -12.68
CA TRP A 714 30.23 -16.67 -13.61
C TRP A 714 30.80 -15.90 -14.80
N VAL A 715 32.12 -15.67 -14.81
CA VAL A 715 32.82 -15.08 -15.95
C VAL A 715 33.02 -16.16 -17.01
N ILE A 716 33.01 -15.78 -18.29
CA ILE A 716 33.04 -16.71 -19.44
C ILE A 716 34.49 -17.16 -19.80
N GLY A 717 35.46 -16.79 -18.95
CA GLY A 717 36.87 -17.18 -19.05
C GLY A 717 37.35 -17.84 -17.77
N ALA A 718 38.64 -17.71 -17.45
CA ALA A 718 39.20 -18.16 -16.19
C ALA A 718 40.02 -17.04 -15.53
N LYS A 719 40.32 -17.21 -14.23
CA LYS A 719 41.29 -16.39 -13.51
C LYS A 719 42.42 -17.28 -13.00
N ILE A 720 43.66 -16.85 -13.19
CA ILE A 720 44.81 -17.42 -12.49
C ILE A 720 45.08 -16.51 -11.29
N GLN A 721 44.77 -17.01 -10.10
CA GLN A 721 44.80 -16.28 -8.85
C GLN A 721 46.03 -16.64 -8.04
N MET A 722 46.63 -15.65 -7.38
CA MET A 722 47.66 -15.94 -6.38
C MET A 722 47.02 -16.58 -5.14
N THR A 723 47.58 -17.68 -4.65
CA THR A 723 47.09 -18.36 -3.43
C THR A 723 47.56 -17.69 -2.15
N ALA A 724 48.70 -17.00 -2.20
CA ALA A 724 49.22 -16.22 -1.09
C ALA A 724 48.27 -15.07 -0.74
N LYS A 725 48.00 -14.89 0.56
CA LYS A 725 47.17 -13.79 1.04
C LYS A 725 47.93 -12.48 0.91
N THR A 726 47.29 -11.50 0.28
CA THR A 726 47.78 -10.11 0.19
C THR A 726 46.84 -9.16 0.90
N ARG A 727 47.30 -7.92 1.12
CA ARG A 727 46.40 -6.83 1.54
C ARG A 727 45.34 -6.52 0.47
N PHE A 728 45.60 -6.86 -0.79
CA PHE A 728 44.65 -6.70 -1.89
C PHE A 728 43.64 -7.84 -1.96
N VAL A 729 42.36 -7.51 -2.04
CA VAL A 729 41.26 -8.46 -2.18
C VAL A 729 40.15 -7.88 -3.05
N GLN A 730 39.43 -8.74 -3.74
CA GLN A 730 38.16 -8.44 -4.39
C GLN A 730 37.01 -8.94 -3.51
N PRO A 731 36.52 -8.13 -2.54
CA PRO A 731 35.52 -8.57 -1.57
C PRO A 731 34.21 -8.98 -2.24
N GLN A 732 33.95 -8.49 -3.46
CA GLN A 732 32.78 -8.89 -4.22
C GLN A 732 32.86 -10.37 -4.60
N VAL A 733 34.03 -10.95 -4.93
CA VAL A 733 34.19 -12.38 -5.30
C VAL A 733 34.57 -13.27 -4.13
N ALA A 734 34.90 -12.72 -2.96
CA ALA A 734 35.36 -13.50 -1.80
C ALA A 734 34.38 -14.57 -1.26
N HIS A 735 33.09 -14.47 -1.59
CA HIS A 735 32.08 -15.47 -1.20
C HIS A 735 31.92 -16.61 -2.21
N VAL A 736 32.61 -16.55 -3.35
CA VAL A 736 32.56 -17.55 -4.43
C VAL A 736 33.93 -18.00 -4.93
N SER A 737 34.99 -17.21 -4.79
CA SER A 737 36.38 -17.57 -5.13
C SER A 737 37.15 -18.00 -3.89
N MET A 738 38.01 -19.01 -4.02
CA MET A 738 38.88 -19.49 -2.94
C MET A 738 40.11 -18.60 -2.71
N ALA A 739 40.52 -17.83 -3.72
CA ALA A 739 41.70 -16.97 -3.70
C ALA A 739 41.36 -15.60 -4.32
N PRO A 740 40.53 -14.76 -3.66
CA PRO A 740 40.01 -13.51 -4.20
C PRO A 740 41.06 -12.36 -4.24
N GLY A 741 42.36 -12.68 -4.34
CA GLY A 741 43.47 -11.74 -4.35
C GLY A 741 43.91 -11.31 -5.77
N PRO A 742 45.14 -10.78 -5.93
CA PRO A 742 45.74 -10.46 -7.23
C PRO A 742 45.70 -11.65 -8.19
N HIS A 743 45.40 -11.37 -9.45
CA HIS A 743 45.19 -12.41 -10.47
C HIS A 743 45.42 -11.85 -11.87
N ILE A 744 45.47 -12.75 -12.84
CA ILE A 744 45.36 -12.42 -14.26
C ILE A 744 44.08 -13.04 -14.83
N ASP A 745 43.43 -12.35 -15.75
CA ASP A 745 42.24 -12.82 -16.46
C ASP A 745 42.66 -13.58 -17.74
N ILE A 746 42.09 -14.77 -17.96
CA ILE A 746 42.33 -15.59 -19.15
C ILE A 746 41.05 -15.65 -19.99
N PHE A 747 41.07 -14.96 -21.12
CA PHE A 747 40.01 -15.02 -22.13
C PHE A 747 40.27 -16.12 -23.15
N THR A 748 39.22 -16.78 -23.57
CA THR A 748 39.31 -17.80 -24.62
C THR A 748 39.17 -17.16 -25.99
N VAL A 749 40.00 -17.63 -26.93
CA VAL A 749 39.92 -17.27 -28.34
C VAL A 749 39.38 -18.47 -29.11
N ASP A 750 38.20 -18.28 -29.71
CA ASP A 750 37.41 -19.34 -30.33
C ASP A 750 37.28 -19.15 -31.85
N PRO A 751 37.20 -20.24 -32.65
CA PRO A 751 37.02 -20.16 -34.09
C PRO A 751 35.68 -19.54 -34.50
N VAL A 752 35.71 -18.69 -35.53
CA VAL A 752 34.56 -18.03 -36.12
C VAL A 752 34.61 -18.11 -37.66
N GLU A 753 33.61 -18.74 -38.27
CA GLU A 753 33.57 -18.99 -39.71
C GLU A 753 33.12 -17.75 -40.50
N LYS A 754 31.98 -17.17 -40.11
CA LYS A 754 31.36 -16.05 -40.82
C LYS A 754 31.39 -14.81 -39.93
N PRO A 755 32.55 -14.14 -39.79
CA PRO A 755 32.63 -12.94 -38.98
C PRO A 755 31.71 -11.86 -39.59
N PHE A 756 31.10 -11.03 -38.75
CA PHE A 756 30.21 -9.93 -39.16
C PHE A 756 28.87 -10.28 -39.85
N GLY A 757 28.64 -11.56 -40.20
CA GLY A 757 27.39 -12.04 -40.80
C GLY A 757 26.19 -12.06 -39.85
N ARG A 758 25.00 -12.39 -40.38
CA ARG A 758 23.77 -12.56 -39.56
C ARG A 758 23.96 -13.56 -38.42
N LYS A 759 24.69 -14.66 -38.70
CA LYS A 759 25.02 -15.71 -37.74
C LYS A 759 25.87 -15.18 -36.57
N PHE A 760 26.90 -14.39 -36.85
CA PHE A 760 27.73 -13.75 -35.81
C PHE A 760 26.95 -12.73 -34.96
N ARG A 761 26.06 -11.94 -35.57
CA ARG A 761 25.21 -11.00 -34.80
C ARG A 761 24.29 -11.72 -33.83
N LEU A 762 23.70 -12.85 -34.25
CA LEU A 762 22.89 -13.69 -33.38
C LEU A 762 23.74 -14.32 -32.26
N GLN A 763 24.94 -14.81 -32.59
CA GLN A 763 25.91 -15.34 -31.62
C GLN A 763 26.22 -14.30 -30.52
N ALA A 764 26.58 -13.09 -30.92
CA ALA A 764 26.88 -11.99 -29.99
C ALA A 764 25.68 -11.60 -29.13
N TYR A 765 24.47 -11.58 -29.69
CA TYR A 765 23.25 -11.28 -28.94
C TYR A 765 22.95 -12.35 -27.88
N LEU A 766 23.01 -13.63 -28.27
CA LEU A 766 22.74 -14.76 -27.37
C LEU A 766 23.79 -14.85 -26.25
N LEU A 767 25.08 -14.68 -26.57
CA LEU A 767 26.14 -14.66 -25.56
C LEU A 767 25.95 -13.56 -24.52
N ARG A 768 25.47 -12.36 -24.92
CA ARG A 768 25.11 -11.30 -23.95
C ARG A 768 23.97 -11.70 -23.02
N GLY A 769 22.98 -12.46 -23.52
CA GLY A 769 21.88 -12.99 -22.72
C GLY A 769 22.34 -14.08 -21.75
N LEU A 770 23.09 -15.06 -22.24
CA LEU A 770 23.61 -16.17 -21.46
C LEU A 770 24.60 -15.71 -20.38
N ARG A 771 25.52 -14.78 -20.70
CA ARG A 771 26.43 -14.15 -19.71
C ARG A 771 25.66 -13.52 -18.55
N ARG A 772 24.54 -12.86 -18.86
CA ARG A 772 23.66 -12.26 -17.84
C ARG A 772 22.98 -13.33 -17.01
N GLY A 773 22.54 -14.43 -17.62
CA GLY A 773 21.99 -15.57 -16.90
C GLY A 773 22.98 -16.15 -15.89
N LEU A 774 24.24 -16.39 -16.31
CA LEU A 774 25.31 -16.86 -15.41
C LEU A 774 25.57 -15.88 -14.27
N PHE A 775 25.68 -14.57 -14.55
CA PHE A 775 25.84 -13.54 -13.51
C PHE A 775 24.68 -13.50 -12.50
N MET A 776 23.44 -13.68 -12.96
CA MET A 776 22.28 -13.71 -12.07
C MET A 776 22.21 -15.02 -11.25
N SER A 777 22.69 -16.12 -11.81
CA SER A 777 22.76 -17.42 -11.12
C SER A 777 23.81 -17.44 -9.99
N SER A 778 24.85 -16.60 -10.09
CA SER A 778 25.90 -16.48 -9.07
C SER A 778 25.50 -15.63 -7.85
N GLY A 779 24.21 -15.26 -7.74
CA GLY A 779 23.68 -14.52 -6.59
C GLY A 779 23.96 -13.01 -6.60
N ARG A 780 24.42 -12.44 -7.73
CA ARG A 780 24.71 -10.99 -7.85
C ARG A 780 23.63 -10.22 -8.61
N SER A 781 23.48 -8.94 -8.25
CA SER A 781 22.75 -7.92 -9.03
C SER A 781 23.65 -6.68 -9.19
N ARG A 782 23.68 -6.07 -10.39
CA ARG A 782 24.44 -4.82 -10.63
C ARG A 782 23.57 -3.59 -10.27
N PRO A 783 24.10 -2.59 -9.55
CA PRO A 783 23.42 -1.31 -9.36
C PRO A 783 23.32 -0.53 -10.69
N GLY A 784 22.20 0.16 -10.94
CA GLY A 784 22.01 1.01 -12.14
C GLY A 784 21.43 0.30 -13.38
N PHE A 785 20.97 -0.94 -13.25
CA PHE A 785 20.52 -1.81 -14.35
C PHE A 785 19.08 -1.55 -14.87
N ARG A 786 18.53 -0.33 -14.69
CA ARG A 786 17.08 -0.02 -14.83
C ARG A 786 16.58 0.21 -16.27
N LYS A 787 17.44 0.42 -17.27
CA LYS A 787 16.98 0.86 -18.62
C LYS A 787 16.33 -0.20 -19.54
N ASN A 788 16.21 -1.48 -19.16
CA ASN A 788 15.70 -2.54 -20.05
C ASN A 788 15.09 -3.76 -19.31
N TYR A 789 14.32 -3.52 -18.25
CA TYR A 789 13.82 -4.57 -17.35
C TYR A 789 12.88 -5.60 -18.02
N LEU A 790 11.95 -5.16 -18.87
CA LEU A 790 10.94 -6.03 -19.51
C LEU A 790 11.55 -7.10 -20.44
N ALA A 791 12.60 -6.77 -21.19
CA ALA A 791 13.30 -7.73 -22.06
C ALA A 791 14.12 -8.79 -21.27
N ARG A 792 14.20 -8.67 -19.94
CA ARG A 792 15.13 -9.42 -19.08
C ARG A 792 14.45 -10.33 -18.07
N VAL A 793 13.17 -10.10 -17.77
CA VAL A 793 12.33 -10.99 -16.94
C VAL A 793 12.32 -12.45 -17.47
N PRO A 794 12.23 -12.72 -18.78
CA PRO A 794 12.27 -14.09 -19.29
C PRO A 794 13.61 -14.78 -19.05
N ILE A 795 14.72 -14.04 -19.15
CA ILE A 795 16.08 -14.56 -18.90
C ILE A 795 16.22 -14.94 -17.42
N TYR A 796 15.75 -14.06 -16.51
CA TYR A 796 15.76 -14.32 -15.08
C TYR A 796 14.88 -15.52 -14.68
N LEU A 797 13.63 -15.57 -15.16
CA LEU A 797 12.73 -16.70 -14.92
C LEU A 797 13.32 -18.00 -15.50
N GLY A 798 13.93 -17.95 -16.68
CA GLY A 798 14.65 -19.07 -17.28
C GLY A 798 15.78 -19.59 -16.39
N THR A 799 16.55 -18.71 -15.75
CA THR A 799 17.62 -19.13 -14.80
C THR A 799 17.12 -19.76 -13.50
N LYS A 800 15.81 -19.68 -13.22
CA LYS A 800 15.19 -20.38 -12.07
C LYS A 800 14.73 -21.80 -12.41
N ILE A 801 14.61 -22.10 -13.70
CA ILE A 801 14.12 -23.38 -14.22
C ILE A 801 15.28 -24.20 -14.80
N VAL A 802 16.27 -23.54 -15.40
CA VAL A 802 17.43 -24.16 -16.05
C VAL A 802 18.64 -24.18 -15.09
N PRO A 803 19.26 -25.35 -14.83
CA PRO A 803 20.47 -25.44 -14.00
C PRO A 803 21.62 -24.57 -14.53
N THR A 804 22.41 -23.97 -13.63
CA THR A 804 23.57 -23.12 -13.99
C THR A 804 24.53 -23.82 -14.94
N LYS A 805 24.78 -25.12 -14.72
CA LYS A 805 25.62 -25.94 -15.60
C LYS A 805 25.09 -25.97 -17.04
N THR A 806 23.78 -26.12 -17.24
CA THR A 806 23.18 -26.13 -18.58
C THR A 806 23.36 -24.79 -19.28
N VAL A 807 23.24 -23.67 -18.55
CA VAL A 807 23.50 -22.33 -19.10
C VAL A 807 24.98 -22.16 -19.47
N HIS A 808 25.90 -22.70 -18.65
CA HIS A 808 27.32 -22.72 -18.94
C HIS A 808 27.64 -23.53 -20.20
N ASP A 809 27.08 -24.75 -20.32
CA ASP A 809 27.27 -25.61 -21.49
C ASP A 809 26.75 -24.92 -22.77
N TRP A 810 25.66 -24.14 -22.69
CA TRP A 810 25.21 -23.30 -23.79
C TRP A 810 26.17 -22.16 -24.14
N VAL A 811 26.79 -21.52 -23.14
CA VAL A 811 27.83 -20.51 -23.39
C VAL A 811 28.99 -21.13 -24.15
N VAL A 812 29.52 -22.27 -23.70
CA VAL A 812 30.62 -22.98 -24.35
C VAL A 812 30.24 -23.41 -25.77
N TYR A 813 29.02 -23.91 -25.98
CA TYR A 813 28.52 -24.22 -27.32
C TYR A 813 28.47 -22.99 -28.24
N MET A 814 27.96 -21.88 -27.72
CA MET A 814 27.87 -20.61 -28.46
C MET A 814 29.24 -20.05 -28.79
N GLN A 815 30.26 -20.31 -27.96
CA GLN A 815 31.64 -19.94 -28.22
C GLN A 815 32.30 -20.85 -29.28
N THR A 816 32.24 -22.16 -29.07
CA THR A 816 33.11 -23.13 -29.77
C THR A 816 32.50 -23.77 -31.01
N LYS A 817 31.16 -23.85 -31.10
CA LYS A 817 30.46 -24.61 -32.17
C LYS A 817 29.50 -23.78 -32.99
N PHE A 818 28.77 -22.84 -32.38
CA PHE A 818 27.63 -22.18 -33.02
C PHE A 818 28.00 -21.54 -34.36
N ASN A 819 29.09 -20.79 -34.43
CA ASN A 819 29.57 -20.13 -35.65
C ASN A 819 31.00 -20.56 -36.01
N ALA A 820 31.33 -21.83 -35.82
CA ALA A 820 32.67 -22.36 -36.04
C ALA A 820 32.65 -23.55 -37.00
N THR A 821 33.74 -23.73 -37.73
CA THR A 821 34.09 -24.96 -38.43
C THR A 821 35.57 -25.27 -38.16
N PRO A 822 36.04 -26.52 -38.37
CA PRO A 822 37.46 -26.85 -38.24
C PRO A 822 38.38 -26.02 -39.15
N THR A 823 37.84 -25.45 -40.23
CA THR A 823 38.56 -24.65 -41.23
C THR A 823 38.33 -23.15 -41.09
N SER A 824 37.73 -22.67 -39.99
CA SER A 824 37.45 -21.25 -39.81
C SER A 824 38.72 -20.39 -39.87
N ALA A 825 38.68 -19.41 -40.75
CA ALA A 825 39.80 -18.49 -41.01
C ALA A 825 39.96 -17.40 -39.93
N TYR A 826 38.98 -17.23 -39.04
CA TYR A 826 39.00 -16.21 -37.99
C TYR A 826 38.89 -16.82 -36.60
N TRP A 827 39.46 -16.11 -35.65
CA TRP A 827 39.46 -16.38 -34.22
C TRP A 827 38.91 -15.15 -33.49
N ALA A 828 38.14 -15.35 -32.43
CA ALA A 828 37.49 -14.26 -31.71
C ALA A 828 37.54 -14.43 -30.19
N ASN A 829 37.83 -13.33 -29.49
CA ASN A 829 37.63 -13.24 -28.03
C ASN A 829 36.15 -12.97 -27.75
N LEU A 830 35.37 -14.05 -27.61
CA LEU A 830 33.94 -14.00 -27.31
C LEU A 830 33.65 -13.74 -25.83
N CYS A 831 34.68 -13.70 -24.98
CA CYS A 831 34.62 -13.36 -23.56
C CYS A 831 34.71 -11.86 -23.30
N SER A 832 35.24 -11.08 -24.25
CA SER A 832 35.47 -9.65 -24.10
C SER A 832 34.22 -8.88 -23.68
N TYR A 833 34.44 -7.77 -22.97
CA TYR A 833 33.41 -6.78 -22.65
C TYR A 833 33.33 -5.65 -23.68
N TYR A 834 34.30 -5.57 -24.60
CA TYR A 834 34.26 -4.67 -25.76
C TYR A 834 33.21 -5.13 -26.78
N ASP A 835 33.00 -4.31 -27.82
CA ASP A 835 32.19 -4.74 -28.95
C ASP A 835 32.85 -5.97 -29.61
N LEU A 836 32.16 -7.12 -29.53
CA LEU A 836 32.66 -8.39 -30.06
C LEU A 836 33.06 -8.32 -31.54
N ARG A 837 32.54 -7.36 -32.32
CA ARG A 837 32.98 -7.14 -33.70
C ARG A 837 34.45 -6.69 -33.79
N ARG A 838 34.95 -5.97 -32.80
CA ARG A 838 36.35 -5.53 -32.74
C ARG A 838 37.31 -6.59 -32.20
N GLN A 839 36.75 -7.69 -31.71
CA GLN A 839 37.44 -8.79 -31.05
C GLN A 839 37.51 -10.04 -31.96
N VAL A 840 37.48 -9.84 -33.27
CA VAL A 840 37.57 -10.89 -34.28
C VAL A 840 38.77 -10.61 -35.16
N PHE A 841 39.67 -11.58 -35.26
CA PHE A 841 40.93 -11.44 -35.97
C PHE A 841 41.17 -12.65 -36.89
N PRO A 842 41.87 -12.47 -38.02
CA PRO A 842 42.33 -13.60 -38.82
C PRO A 842 43.19 -14.55 -37.97
N LYS A 843 43.00 -15.85 -38.13
CA LYS A 843 43.70 -16.88 -37.35
C LYS A 843 45.22 -16.78 -37.53
N GLU A 844 45.67 -16.41 -38.72
CA GLU A 844 47.08 -16.22 -39.06
C GLU A 844 47.73 -15.02 -38.34
N TRP A 845 46.96 -14.08 -37.79
CA TRP A 845 47.52 -12.94 -37.03
C TRP A 845 48.08 -13.34 -35.67
N PHE A 846 47.61 -14.46 -35.11
CA PHE A 846 48.10 -15.00 -33.86
C PHE A 846 49.50 -15.62 -34.04
N GLY A 847 49.68 -16.36 -35.13
CA GLY A 847 50.95 -16.97 -35.51
C GLY A 847 51.58 -17.82 -34.41
N GLU A 848 52.92 -17.92 -34.39
CA GLU A 848 53.64 -18.54 -33.27
C GLU A 848 53.69 -17.62 -32.04
N GLY A 849 53.50 -16.31 -32.25
CA GLY A 849 53.62 -15.28 -31.23
C GLY A 849 55.03 -14.72 -31.16
N LYS A 850 55.13 -13.40 -31.00
CA LYS A 850 56.39 -12.72 -30.69
C LYS A 850 56.42 -12.36 -29.22
N ARG A 851 57.58 -12.48 -28.56
CA ARG A 851 57.74 -12.00 -27.19
C ARG A 851 58.21 -10.54 -27.16
N VAL A 852 57.57 -9.73 -26.32
CA VAL A 852 57.88 -8.31 -26.14
C VAL A 852 58.19 -8.00 -24.67
N PRO A 853 58.93 -6.92 -24.37
CA PRO A 853 59.15 -6.49 -22.99
C PRO A 853 57.86 -6.10 -22.26
N PHE A 854 57.72 -6.53 -21.01
CA PHE A 854 56.64 -6.12 -20.10
C PHE A 854 57.17 -6.13 -18.66
N GLU A 855 57.45 -4.95 -18.09
CA GLU A 855 58.01 -4.80 -16.73
C GLU A 855 59.25 -5.68 -16.45
N GLY A 856 60.16 -5.77 -17.44
CA GLY A 856 61.36 -6.60 -17.35
C GLY A 856 61.15 -8.10 -17.61
N LEU A 857 59.91 -8.56 -17.80
CA LEU A 857 59.60 -9.87 -18.39
C LEU A 857 59.63 -9.78 -19.92
N SER A 858 59.76 -10.93 -20.57
CA SER A 858 59.55 -11.08 -22.01
C SER A 858 58.32 -11.94 -22.20
N VAL A 859 57.19 -11.40 -22.66
CA VAL A 859 55.89 -12.09 -22.67
C VAL A 859 55.30 -12.16 -24.08
N PRO A 860 54.55 -13.22 -24.41
CA PRO A 860 54.03 -13.41 -25.76
C PRO A 860 52.89 -12.42 -26.09
N VAL A 861 52.95 -11.86 -27.29
CA VAL A 861 51.86 -11.16 -27.98
C VAL A 861 51.68 -11.77 -29.37
N PRO A 862 50.51 -11.59 -30.02
CA PRO A 862 50.29 -12.07 -31.38
C PRO A 862 51.32 -11.51 -32.37
N ASP A 863 51.64 -12.25 -33.44
CA ASP A 863 52.59 -11.77 -34.47
C ASP A 863 52.18 -10.42 -35.07
N ARG A 864 50.86 -10.22 -35.24
CA ARG A 864 50.24 -8.98 -35.74
C ARG A 864 49.53 -8.20 -34.63
N ALA A 865 50.14 -8.13 -33.44
CA ALA A 865 49.58 -7.44 -32.28
C ALA A 865 49.22 -5.97 -32.55
N GLU A 866 50.02 -5.24 -33.31
CA GLU A 866 49.79 -3.83 -33.66
C GLU A 866 48.52 -3.66 -34.50
N ASP A 867 48.27 -4.57 -35.46
CA ASP A 867 47.05 -4.56 -36.27
C ASP A 867 45.82 -4.96 -35.43
N MET A 868 45.99 -5.89 -34.48
CA MET A 868 44.93 -6.24 -33.53
C MET A 868 44.56 -5.03 -32.65
N LEU A 869 45.54 -4.33 -32.09
CA LEU A 869 45.31 -3.12 -31.30
C LEU A 869 44.63 -2.02 -32.12
N ALA A 870 45.05 -1.82 -33.37
CA ALA A 870 44.40 -0.88 -34.28
C ALA A 870 42.93 -1.25 -34.56
N SER A 871 42.60 -2.54 -34.63
CA SER A 871 41.22 -3.02 -34.76
C SER A 871 40.38 -2.79 -33.49
N ILE A 872 40.97 -2.98 -32.30
CA ILE A 872 40.27 -2.83 -31.01
C ILE A 872 40.03 -1.34 -30.69
N TYR A 873 41.09 -0.54 -30.74
CA TYR A 873 41.11 0.84 -30.23
C TYR A 873 41.05 1.91 -31.33
N GLY A 874 41.24 1.53 -32.60
CA GLY A 874 41.32 2.45 -33.73
C GLY A 874 42.76 2.74 -34.16
N PRO A 875 42.96 3.43 -35.31
CA PRO A 875 44.29 3.66 -35.87
C PRO A 875 45.21 4.49 -34.97
N ASP A 876 44.66 5.37 -34.12
CA ASP A 876 45.42 6.27 -33.24
C ASP A 876 45.65 5.70 -31.84
N TYR A 877 45.63 4.37 -31.68
CA TYR A 877 45.67 3.70 -30.37
C TYR A 877 46.92 3.99 -29.53
N LEU A 878 48.01 4.45 -30.16
CA LEU A 878 49.24 4.86 -29.49
C LEU A 878 49.11 6.20 -28.76
N GLY A 879 48.08 7.00 -29.06
CA GLY A 879 47.81 8.26 -28.37
C GLY A 879 47.53 8.05 -26.88
N ILE A 880 48.02 8.97 -26.05
CA ILE A 880 47.73 9.00 -24.60
C ILE A 880 46.49 9.87 -24.38
N PRO A 881 45.40 9.36 -23.77
CA PRO A 881 44.20 10.16 -23.48
C PRO A 881 44.47 11.29 -22.47
N VAL A 882 43.72 12.40 -22.57
CA VAL A 882 43.82 13.54 -21.63
C VAL A 882 43.22 13.15 -20.27
N PRO A 883 43.86 13.49 -19.11
CA PRO A 883 43.33 13.12 -17.79
C PRO A 883 41.96 13.76 -17.52
N GLY A 884 40.96 12.95 -17.15
CA GLY A 884 39.61 13.42 -16.79
C GLY A 884 38.46 12.71 -17.53
N ASP A 885 38.74 12.09 -18.67
CA ASP A 885 37.75 11.29 -19.40
C ASP A 885 37.83 9.80 -19.01
N GLY A 886 36.84 9.35 -18.23
CA GLY A 886 36.40 7.95 -18.26
C GLY A 886 37.37 6.88 -17.75
N HIS A 887 38.18 7.15 -16.72
CA HIS A 887 38.96 6.08 -16.08
C HIS A 887 38.05 5.00 -15.48
N ARG A 888 38.37 3.73 -15.75
CA ARG A 888 37.67 2.55 -15.22
C ARG A 888 37.77 2.57 -13.69
N LYS A 889 36.70 2.20 -12.98
CA LYS A 889 36.73 2.09 -11.53
C LYS A 889 37.47 0.80 -11.16
N HIS A 890 38.53 0.90 -10.36
CA HIS A 890 39.24 -0.25 -9.83
C HIS A 890 38.32 -1.22 -9.07
N ASP A 891 38.56 -2.52 -9.17
CA ASP A 891 37.74 -3.56 -8.55
C ASP A 891 38.34 -4.12 -7.25
N PHE A 892 39.58 -3.75 -6.92
CA PHE A 892 40.31 -4.17 -5.71
C PHE A 892 40.12 -3.28 -4.48
N TYR A 893 40.30 -3.89 -3.31
CA TYR A 893 40.23 -3.27 -1.98
C TYR A 893 41.45 -3.70 -1.15
N VAL A 894 41.89 -2.85 -0.22
CA VAL A 894 42.97 -3.07 0.74
C VAL A 894 42.40 -3.45 2.10
N GLU A 895 42.89 -4.51 2.75
CA GLU A 895 42.55 -4.83 4.14
C GLU A 895 43.10 -3.77 5.12
N VAL A 896 42.23 -3.08 5.85
CA VAL A 896 42.58 -2.13 6.90
C VAL A 896 42.73 -2.90 8.21
N LEU A 897 43.96 -3.13 8.65
CA LEU A 897 44.22 -3.66 9.98
C LEU A 897 43.96 -2.57 11.03
N PRO A 898 43.36 -2.91 12.19
CA PRO A 898 43.24 -1.96 13.29
C PRO A 898 44.62 -1.54 13.80
N PRO A 899 44.80 -0.30 14.30
CA PRO A 899 46.08 0.16 14.80
C PRO A 899 46.48 -0.65 16.04
N GLY A 900 47.47 -1.55 15.89
CA GLY A 900 48.02 -2.35 16.98
C GLY A 900 48.53 -3.74 16.60
N ASP A 901 48.05 -4.35 15.52
CA ASP A 901 48.50 -5.68 15.10
C ASP A 901 49.62 -5.57 14.06
N THR A 902 50.87 -5.75 14.50
CA THR A 902 51.98 -6.04 13.61
C THR A 902 51.85 -7.46 13.07
N LEU A 903 52.02 -7.63 11.75
CA LEU A 903 52.14 -8.93 11.08
C LEU A 903 53.36 -9.68 11.67
N GLY A 904 53.09 -10.55 12.64
CA GLY A 904 54.06 -11.48 13.20
C GLY A 904 54.17 -12.72 12.33
N ARG A 905 55.28 -12.80 11.58
CA ARG A 905 55.99 -13.96 11.00
C ARG A 905 55.20 -15.19 10.56
#